data_AF-A0A937WN32-F1
#
_entry.id   AF-A0A937WN32-F1
#
_cell.length_a   1.000
_cell.length_b   1.000
_cell.length_c   1.000
_cell.angle_alpha   90.00
_cell.angle_beta   90.00
_cell.angle_gamma   90.00
#
_symmetry.space_group_name_H-M   'P 1'
#
loop_
_entity.id
_entity.type
_entity.pdbx_description
1 polymer ?
#
loop_
_entity_poly.entity_id
_entity_poly.type
_entity_poly.pdbx_seq_one_letter_code
_entity_poly.pdbx_strand_id
1 'polypeptide(L)'
;MEKRQDGNFSKSFAPLPLSPFAQYNMKEHSQKKYSLLKVFFLGAILIWLNDYWILQMEFDRWSFPTYLVPYYNVIFIVLVLIIISLVIKLVIPQLALKHSELLLIYLILSIATSICSHNMMEILVTIMGHPFYYATPENDWKDLFGQYLPRWLLVDDEKTLQGYYEGASTLYTKEHILAWAKPMGFWVLFTAGLVFVMLCINVIVRKQWTDNERLTYPTVQLPFSIIQDPGGLFRNKMMWIGFVITGAITLVNGIHNLSPAVPEIPVKRLIDLSRYFTERPWNAIGWTPITLHPHVIGLGFFMPLDLLFSLWFFYLFVRIQRIATTAAGWPLHYFNEQSIGAAFAIMLGILWGSRSYIKNIWRNLLGGKAFEDVFAPMNYRSATLGVIGGLTFLVLFSNKAGMTLGVAFAFFILYYVWSFIVTRIRTELGFPVHDFHYPRGPDHILMTTLGTRRLGPSNLSILAIYHWFNRTYASHPMPNHLESMKCAERLELANKKYTRTLFWVSMFATILGTVATFWIILHGFFKFGSASGHYTYWGSGGFGRETFGMFNNWIYYPGATDTRGLAFIGGGFIFTSFLMLMHMRFLWWPFHPLGYIVSNIWGIHLWSSFFLSWLFKAIILKYGGVGSYRKAIPFFLGIILGEFIIGSIWNCISIATGQPMYQFSIG
;
A
#
# COMPACT_ATOMS: atom_id res chain seq x y z
N MET A 1 63.36 6.45 -14.80
CA MET A 1 63.35 7.75 -14.12
C MET A 1 62.25 8.59 -14.76
N GLU A 2 61.06 8.63 -14.16
CA GLU A 2 60.09 9.72 -14.36
C GLU A 2 59.01 9.64 -13.28
N LYS A 3 58.69 10.80 -12.70
CA LYS A 3 57.93 11.02 -11.47
C LYS A 3 56.44 10.69 -11.64
N ARG A 4 55.86 9.92 -10.70
CA ARG A 4 54.42 9.96 -10.41
C ARG A 4 54.19 10.84 -9.19
N GLN A 5 53.50 11.96 -9.39
CA GLN A 5 52.94 12.81 -8.35
C GLN A 5 51.45 12.48 -8.13
N ASP A 6 51.04 12.73 -6.90
CA ASP A 6 49.84 12.29 -6.19
C ASP A 6 48.48 12.71 -6.75
N GLY A 7 47.46 11.94 -6.36
CA GLY A 7 46.04 12.25 -6.51
C GLY A 7 45.19 11.47 -5.50
N ASN A 8 45.30 11.87 -4.23
CA ASN A 8 44.64 11.30 -3.07
C ASN A 8 43.11 11.60 -3.09
N PHE A 9 42.31 10.78 -3.76
CA PHE A 9 40.83 10.86 -3.78
C PHE A 9 40.19 9.50 -3.48
N SER A 10 40.35 8.98 -2.26
CA SER A 10 39.54 7.83 -1.80
C SER A 10 39.33 7.71 -0.28
N LYS A 11 39.61 8.76 0.49
CA LYS A 11 39.35 8.79 1.95
C LYS A 11 38.40 9.91 2.34
N SER A 12 37.13 9.77 1.97
CA SER A 12 36.01 10.38 2.72
C SER A 12 34.79 9.50 2.52
N PHE A 13 34.01 9.26 3.59
CA PHE A 13 32.88 8.32 3.70
C PHE A 13 33.19 6.90 4.22
N ALA A 14 34.06 6.80 5.22
CA ALA A 14 33.84 5.84 6.30
C ALA A 14 32.97 6.52 7.38
N PRO A 15 31.96 5.87 7.98
CA PRO A 15 31.32 6.42 9.17
C PRO A 15 32.39 6.53 10.25
N LEU A 16 32.66 7.75 10.69
CA LEU A 16 33.48 7.97 11.89
C LEU A 16 32.83 7.19 13.05
N PRO A 17 33.61 6.47 13.88
CA PRO A 17 33.09 6.00 15.15
C PRO A 17 32.57 7.22 15.91
N LEU A 18 31.33 7.14 16.40
CA LEU A 18 30.67 8.22 17.12
C LEU A 18 31.60 8.77 18.20
N SER A 19 31.81 10.09 18.21
CA SER A 19 32.61 10.73 19.25
C SER A 19 31.99 10.44 20.63
N PRO A 20 32.79 10.37 21.70
CA PRO A 20 32.26 10.25 23.08
C PRO A 20 31.23 11.34 23.41
N PHE A 21 31.35 12.51 22.77
CA PHE A 21 30.41 13.62 22.86
C PHE A 21 29.05 13.34 22.17
N ALA A 22 29.06 12.62 21.04
CA ALA A 22 27.83 12.15 20.38
C ALA A 22 27.13 11.03 21.21
N GLN A 23 27.90 10.18 21.90
CA GLN A 23 27.33 9.20 22.85
C GLN A 23 26.72 9.86 24.10
N TYR A 24 27.29 10.98 24.55
CA TYR A 24 26.77 11.78 25.65
C TYR A 24 25.48 12.54 25.26
N ASN A 25 25.46 13.20 24.09
CA ASN A 25 24.25 13.87 23.57
C ASN A 25 23.10 12.90 23.26
N MET A 26 23.39 11.65 22.86
CA MET A 26 22.36 10.61 22.74
C MET A 26 21.71 10.22 24.08
N LYS A 27 22.42 10.34 25.21
CA LYS A 27 21.83 10.12 26.54
C LYS A 27 20.88 11.25 26.96
N GLU A 28 21.19 12.49 26.60
CA GLU A 28 20.41 13.66 27.03
C GLU A 28 19.20 13.95 26.11
N HIS A 29 19.33 13.78 24.78
CA HIS A 29 18.21 13.97 23.85
C HIS A 29 17.22 12.78 23.84
N SER A 30 17.64 11.56 24.20
CA SER A 30 16.72 10.39 24.23
C SER A 30 15.83 10.30 25.47
N GLN A 31 15.89 11.28 26.38
CA GLN A 31 15.10 11.33 27.62
C GLN A 31 13.91 12.30 27.64
N LYS A 32 13.44 12.85 26.51
CA LYS A 32 12.09 13.43 26.50
C LYS A 32 11.06 12.30 26.58
N LYS A 33 10.69 11.90 27.81
CA LYS A 33 9.62 10.92 28.11
C LYS A 33 8.38 11.21 27.23
N TYR A 34 8.09 10.36 26.26
CA TYR A 34 6.81 10.37 25.53
C TYR A 34 5.77 9.62 26.39
N SER A 35 4.49 9.97 26.24
CA SER A 35 3.40 9.33 26.97
C SER A 35 2.71 8.29 26.11
N LEU A 36 2.90 7.01 26.45
CA LEU A 36 2.19 5.90 25.82
C LEU A 36 0.67 6.02 25.99
N LEU A 37 0.22 6.41 27.19
CA LEU A 37 -1.20 6.55 27.46
C LEU A 37 -1.85 7.58 26.52
N LYS A 38 -1.18 8.72 26.29
CA LYS A 38 -1.65 9.73 25.33
C LYS A 38 -1.74 9.16 23.92
N VAL A 39 -0.71 8.44 23.47
CA VAL A 39 -0.65 7.84 22.13
C VAL A 39 -1.74 6.81 21.92
N PHE A 40 -1.93 5.88 22.86
CA PHE A 40 -2.97 4.84 22.74
C PHE A 40 -4.38 5.42 22.85
N PHE A 41 -4.61 6.37 23.77
CA PHE A 41 -5.92 7.01 23.93
C PHE A 41 -6.31 7.84 22.70
N LEU A 42 -5.41 8.73 22.26
CA LEU A 42 -5.65 9.56 21.08
C LEU A 42 -5.72 8.69 19.82
N GLY A 43 -4.84 7.70 19.70
CA GLY A 43 -4.86 6.72 18.64
C GLY A 43 -6.19 5.96 18.57
N ALA A 44 -6.74 5.52 19.70
CA ALA A 44 -8.03 4.83 19.74
C ALA A 44 -9.14 5.70 19.14
N ILE A 45 -9.27 6.94 19.58
CA ILE A 45 -10.30 7.87 19.10
C ILE A 45 -10.10 8.17 17.60
N LEU A 46 -8.87 8.42 17.20
CA LEU A 46 -8.55 8.78 15.82
C LEU A 46 -8.75 7.62 14.84
N ILE A 47 -8.57 6.36 15.26
CA ILE A 47 -8.89 5.20 14.41
C ILE A 47 -10.36 5.23 14.01
N TRP A 48 -11.28 5.38 14.98
CA TRP A 48 -12.72 5.44 14.68
C TRP A 48 -13.08 6.59 13.74
N LEU A 49 -12.53 7.79 13.99
CA LEU A 49 -12.78 8.95 13.14
C LEU A 49 -12.20 8.79 11.73
N ASN A 50 -11.00 8.22 11.63
CA ASN A 50 -10.30 7.98 10.37
C ASN A 50 -11.01 6.91 9.53
N ASP A 51 -11.35 5.78 10.15
CA ASP A 51 -12.01 4.67 9.47
C ASP A 51 -13.42 5.06 9.03
N TYR A 52 -14.13 5.85 9.84
CA TYR A 52 -15.43 6.43 9.43
C TYR A 52 -15.26 7.36 8.23
N TRP A 53 -14.24 8.22 8.23
CA TRP A 53 -13.95 9.08 7.09
C TRP A 53 -13.64 8.25 5.83
N ILE A 54 -12.79 7.24 5.92
CA ILE A 54 -12.45 6.38 4.77
C ILE A 54 -13.69 5.72 4.20
N LEU A 55 -14.50 5.06 5.04
CA LEU A 55 -15.71 4.37 4.60
C LEU A 55 -16.73 5.32 3.96
N GLN A 56 -16.91 6.52 4.53
CA GLN A 56 -17.76 7.55 3.91
C GLN A 56 -17.25 8.01 2.54
N MET A 57 -15.95 7.95 2.28
CA MET A 57 -15.39 8.30 0.98
C MET A 57 -15.45 7.12 0.00
N GLU A 58 -15.09 5.91 0.43
CA GLU A 58 -14.97 4.72 -0.42
C GLU A 58 -16.34 4.10 -0.72
N PHE A 59 -17.23 3.96 0.28
CA PHE A 59 -18.54 3.33 0.10
C PHE A 59 -19.62 4.27 -0.41
N ASP A 60 -19.71 5.49 0.10
CA ASP A 60 -20.83 6.39 -0.22
C ASP A 60 -20.52 7.30 -1.41
N ARG A 61 -19.25 7.66 -1.60
CA ARG A 61 -18.83 8.75 -2.50
C ARG A 61 -17.93 8.31 -3.65
N TRP A 62 -17.46 7.06 -3.67
CA TRP A 62 -16.57 6.52 -4.71
C TRP A 62 -15.25 7.29 -4.88
N SER A 63 -14.66 7.70 -3.77
CA SER A 63 -13.32 8.32 -3.70
C SER A 63 -12.37 7.43 -2.94
N PHE A 64 -11.13 7.31 -3.40
CA PHE A 64 -10.17 6.36 -2.83
C PHE A 64 -9.01 7.04 -2.08
N PRO A 65 -9.15 7.36 -0.79
CA PRO A 65 -8.04 7.75 0.07
C PRO A 65 -6.88 6.77 0.13
N THR A 66 -7.18 5.48 -0.01
CA THR A 66 -6.26 4.41 0.35
C THR A 66 -5.36 3.96 -0.81
N TYR A 67 -5.57 4.47 -2.03
CA TYR A 67 -4.80 4.07 -3.22
C TYR A 67 -3.48 4.84 -3.40
N LEU A 68 -3.30 5.96 -2.70
CA LEU A 68 -2.12 6.81 -2.81
C LEU A 68 -1.37 6.85 -1.47
N VAL A 69 -0.06 6.65 -1.52
CA VAL A 69 0.84 6.79 -0.38
C VAL A 69 1.83 7.96 -0.59
N PRO A 70 2.14 8.77 0.45
CA PRO A 70 1.58 8.70 1.80
C PRO A 70 0.10 9.06 1.82
N TYR A 71 -0.66 8.40 2.70
CA TYR A 71 -2.11 8.57 2.79
C TYR A 71 -2.47 10.00 3.15
N TYR A 72 -3.22 10.68 2.28
CA TYR A 72 -3.52 12.10 2.47
C TYR A 72 -4.37 12.35 3.71
N ASN A 73 -5.27 11.43 4.07
CA ASN A 73 -6.10 11.51 5.28
C ASN A 73 -5.21 11.49 6.54
N VAL A 74 -4.17 10.65 6.55
CA VAL A 74 -3.21 10.58 7.65
C VAL A 74 -2.39 11.87 7.73
N ILE A 75 -1.91 12.38 6.60
CA ILE A 75 -1.16 13.65 6.56
C ILE A 75 -2.03 14.81 7.04
N PHE A 76 -3.30 14.87 6.62
CA PHE A 76 -4.26 15.88 7.06
C PHE A 76 -4.50 15.82 8.58
N ILE A 77 -4.80 14.64 9.14
CA ILE A 77 -5.02 14.46 10.58
C ILE A 77 -3.77 14.85 11.37
N VAL A 78 -2.59 14.40 10.95
CA VAL A 78 -1.32 14.74 11.63
C VAL A 78 -1.06 16.25 11.57
N LEU A 79 -1.35 16.92 10.45
CA LEU A 79 -1.20 18.37 10.35
C LEU A 79 -2.16 19.11 11.31
N VAL A 80 -3.43 18.68 11.37
CA VAL A 80 -4.42 19.22 12.31
C VAL A 80 -3.94 19.03 13.76
N LEU A 81 -3.41 17.85 14.09
CA LEU A 81 -2.84 17.58 15.42
C LEU A 81 -1.63 18.46 15.73
N ILE A 82 -0.79 18.77 14.75
CA ILE A 82 0.34 19.70 14.93
C ILE A 82 -0.18 21.10 15.23
N ILE A 83 -1.18 21.59 14.48
CA ILE A 83 -1.79 22.91 14.72
C ILE A 83 -2.41 22.97 16.12
N ILE A 84 -3.21 21.97 16.48
CA ILE A 84 -3.82 21.85 17.82
C ILE A 84 -2.73 21.80 18.90
N SER A 85 -1.67 21.02 18.68
CA SER A 85 -0.54 20.91 19.62
C SER A 85 0.19 22.25 19.80
N LEU A 86 0.37 23.02 18.74
CA LEU A 86 0.98 24.36 18.81
C LEU A 86 0.11 25.33 19.62
N VAL A 87 -1.21 25.30 19.45
CA VAL A 87 -2.15 26.11 20.25
C VAL A 87 -2.16 25.65 21.71
N ILE A 88 -2.24 24.35 21.97
CA ILE A 88 -2.17 23.79 23.32
C ILE A 88 -0.85 24.16 23.99
N LYS A 89 0.26 24.21 23.25
CA LYS A 89 1.55 24.62 23.80
C LYS A 89 1.55 26.04 24.36
N LEU A 90 0.70 26.93 23.83
CA LEU A 90 0.55 28.29 24.35
C LEU A 90 -0.21 28.35 25.68
N VAL A 91 -1.14 27.41 25.91
CA VAL A 91 -2.02 27.39 27.10
C VAL A 91 -1.53 26.40 28.16
N ILE A 92 -1.26 25.14 27.76
CA ILE A 92 -0.83 24.03 28.61
C ILE A 92 0.33 23.27 27.94
N PRO A 93 1.59 23.76 28.07
CA PRO A 93 2.77 23.17 27.41
C PRO A 93 2.98 21.68 27.67
N GLN A 94 2.51 21.16 28.81
CA GLN A 94 2.66 19.76 29.20
C GLN A 94 1.77 18.80 28.39
N LEU A 95 0.70 19.32 27.77
CA LEU A 95 -0.21 18.54 26.93
C LEU A 95 0.20 18.50 25.46
N ALA A 96 1.07 19.41 25.01
CA ALA A 96 1.55 19.47 23.63
C ALA A 96 2.22 18.15 23.19
N LEU A 97 1.89 17.72 21.97
CA LEU A 97 2.40 16.50 21.36
C LEU A 97 3.87 16.67 20.95
N LYS A 98 4.66 15.65 21.26
CA LYS A 98 6.08 15.56 20.89
C LYS A 98 6.26 14.88 19.52
N HIS A 99 7.39 15.14 18.87
CA HIS A 99 7.81 14.51 17.62
C HIS A 99 7.70 12.96 17.67
N SER A 100 8.12 12.36 18.77
CA SER A 100 8.01 10.92 19.01
C SER A 100 6.58 10.43 19.17
N GLU A 101 5.67 11.24 19.74
CA GLU A 101 4.25 10.88 19.87
C GLU A 101 3.54 11.01 18.52
N LEU A 102 3.84 12.07 17.75
CA LEU A 102 3.30 12.28 16.41
C LEU A 102 3.69 11.17 15.43
N LEU A 103 4.93 10.69 15.48
CA LEU A 103 5.36 9.55 14.65
C LEU A 103 4.61 8.25 15.01
N LEU A 104 4.36 8.00 16.30
CA LEU A 104 3.57 6.84 16.71
C LEU A 104 2.11 6.97 16.25
N ILE A 105 1.50 8.15 16.36
CA ILE A 105 0.13 8.40 15.88
C ILE A 105 0.06 8.27 14.34
N TYR A 106 1.06 8.77 13.62
CA TYR A 106 1.19 8.59 12.18
C TYR A 106 1.22 7.10 11.80
N LEU A 107 1.99 6.28 12.54
CA LEU A 107 2.02 4.84 12.33
C LEU A 107 0.68 4.17 12.63
N ILE A 108 0.00 4.54 13.72
CA ILE A 108 -1.35 4.03 14.05
C ILE A 108 -2.30 4.27 12.89
N LEU A 109 -2.39 5.53 12.45
CA LEU A 109 -3.30 5.95 11.41
C LEU A 109 -2.95 5.33 10.05
N SER A 110 -1.67 5.18 9.73
CA SER A 110 -1.24 4.56 8.48
C SER A 110 -1.64 3.08 8.42
N ILE A 111 -1.49 2.34 9.52
CA ILE A 111 -1.90 0.93 9.59
C ILE A 111 -3.42 0.79 9.57
N ALA A 112 -4.13 1.60 10.37
CA ALA A 112 -5.58 1.59 10.39
C ALA A 112 -6.15 1.91 8.99
N THR A 113 -5.61 2.93 8.31
CA THR A 113 -5.97 3.28 6.92
C THR A 113 -5.70 2.15 5.94
N SER A 114 -4.55 1.46 6.05
CA SER A 114 -4.26 0.29 5.22
C SER A 114 -5.28 -0.84 5.38
N ILE A 115 -5.69 -1.09 6.63
CA ILE A 115 -6.60 -2.19 6.97
C ILE A 115 -8.04 -1.85 6.59
N CYS A 116 -8.49 -0.63 6.91
CA CYS A 116 -9.85 -0.15 6.66
C CYS A 116 -10.19 0.01 5.16
N SER A 117 -9.19 -0.08 4.28
CA SER A 117 -9.33 0.16 2.85
C SER A 117 -10.29 -0.77 2.09
N HIS A 118 -10.87 -0.22 1.01
CA HIS A 118 -11.49 -0.87 -0.16
C HIS A 118 -10.61 -1.95 -0.84
N ASN A 119 -9.33 -2.00 -0.48
CA ASN A 119 -8.37 -2.97 -0.95
C ASN A 119 -8.13 -4.12 0.05
N MET A 120 -8.80 -4.09 1.21
CA MET A 120 -8.58 -5.04 2.30
C MET A 120 -9.88 -5.37 3.07
N MET A 121 -10.11 -4.81 4.27
CA MET A 121 -11.20 -5.27 5.15
C MET A 121 -12.59 -4.98 4.63
N GLU A 122 -12.79 -3.91 3.85
CA GLU A 122 -14.08 -3.61 3.22
C GLU A 122 -14.60 -4.78 2.37
N ILE A 123 -13.68 -5.45 1.67
CA ILE A 123 -14.00 -6.65 0.89
C ILE A 123 -14.43 -7.77 1.82
N LEU A 124 -13.69 -8.02 2.90
CA LEU A 124 -13.99 -9.12 3.82
C LEU A 124 -15.41 -8.99 4.40
N VAL A 125 -15.77 -7.82 4.93
CA VAL A 125 -17.07 -7.64 5.58
C VAL A 125 -18.23 -7.81 4.59
N THR A 126 -18.04 -7.38 3.33
CA THR A 126 -19.07 -7.46 2.27
C THR A 126 -19.23 -8.86 1.68
N ILE A 127 -18.21 -9.73 1.74
CA ILE A 127 -18.30 -11.11 1.21
C ILE A 127 -18.80 -12.14 2.23
N MET A 128 -18.75 -11.85 3.54
CA MET A 128 -19.01 -12.84 4.59
C MET A 128 -20.42 -13.45 4.60
N GLY A 129 -21.44 -12.66 4.24
CA GLY A 129 -22.84 -13.11 4.14
C GLY A 129 -23.30 -13.42 2.72
N HIS A 130 -22.50 -13.02 1.72
CA HIS A 130 -22.91 -13.01 0.32
C HIS A 130 -23.29 -14.38 -0.26
N PRO A 131 -22.57 -15.49 0.00
CA PRO A 131 -22.89 -16.76 -0.64
C PRO A 131 -24.17 -17.40 -0.06
N PHE A 132 -24.63 -16.97 1.11
CA PHE A 132 -25.83 -17.49 1.75
C PHE A 132 -27.06 -16.66 1.40
N TYR A 133 -26.95 -15.33 1.40
CA TYR A 133 -28.06 -14.45 1.05
C TYR A 133 -28.43 -14.48 -0.44
N TYR A 134 -27.43 -14.54 -1.33
CA TYR A 134 -27.66 -14.57 -2.79
C TYR A 134 -27.69 -16.00 -3.37
N ALA A 135 -27.72 -17.05 -2.54
CA ALA A 135 -27.96 -18.40 -3.04
C ALA A 135 -29.41 -18.52 -3.52
N THR A 136 -29.58 -18.87 -4.80
CA THR A 136 -30.89 -19.03 -5.43
C THR A 136 -30.96 -20.40 -6.12
N PRO A 137 -32.16 -20.99 -6.31
CA PRO A 137 -32.30 -22.22 -7.09
C PRO A 137 -31.72 -22.10 -8.51
N GLU A 138 -31.72 -20.91 -9.10
CA GLU A 138 -31.22 -20.65 -10.45
C GLU A 138 -29.69 -20.68 -10.54
N ASN A 139 -28.98 -20.25 -9.50
CA ASN A 139 -27.51 -20.27 -9.47
C ASN A 139 -26.94 -21.54 -8.84
N ASP A 140 -27.76 -22.32 -8.14
CA ASP A 140 -27.42 -23.60 -7.54
C ASP A 140 -26.23 -23.55 -6.55
N TRP A 141 -25.90 -22.37 -6.01
CA TRP A 141 -24.69 -22.18 -5.18
C TRP A 141 -24.67 -23.05 -3.93
N LYS A 142 -25.85 -23.31 -3.36
CA LYS A 142 -26.01 -24.13 -2.16
C LYS A 142 -25.51 -25.57 -2.39
N ASP A 143 -25.90 -26.19 -3.50
CA ASP A 143 -25.54 -27.57 -3.83
C ASP A 143 -24.18 -27.64 -4.54
N LEU A 144 -23.86 -26.64 -5.35
CA LEU A 144 -22.61 -26.54 -6.10
C LEU A 144 -21.38 -26.43 -5.19
N PHE A 145 -21.41 -25.53 -4.20
CA PHE A 145 -20.24 -25.29 -3.35
C PHE A 145 -20.52 -24.97 -1.88
N GLY A 146 -21.77 -24.93 -1.44
CA GLY A 146 -22.13 -24.62 -0.05
C GLY A 146 -21.46 -25.53 1.00
N GLN A 147 -21.19 -26.79 0.65
CA GLN A 147 -20.49 -27.75 1.53
C GLN A 147 -19.00 -27.42 1.77
N TYR A 148 -18.36 -26.64 0.89
CA TYR A 148 -16.95 -26.28 1.02
C TYR A 148 -16.74 -24.99 1.81
N LEU A 149 -17.81 -24.26 2.12
CA LEU A 149 -17.73 -22.97 2.80
C LEU A 149 -17.55 -23.13 4.33
N PRO A 150 -16.54 -22.50 4.95
CA PRO A 150 -16.31 -22.59 6.38
C PRO A 150 -17.31 -21.75 7.17
N ARG A 151 -18.41 -22.36 7.63
CA ARG A 151 -19.48 -21.68 8.40
C ARG A 151 -19.01 -20.94 9.66
N TRP A 152 -17.85 -21.29 10.21
CA TRP A 152 -17.29 -20.60 11.37
C TRP A 152 -16.57 -19.27 11.05
N LEU A 153 -16.32 -18.99 9.77
CA LEU A 153 -15.71 -17.77 9.24
C LEU A 153 -16.70 -16.87 8.49
N LEU A 154 -17.88 -17.38 8.16
CA LEU A 154 -18.91 -16.69 7.39
C LEU A 154 -20.18 -16.52 8.25
N VAL A 155 -21.16 -15.79 7.72
CA VAL A 155 -22.45 -15.57 8.38
C VAL A 155 -23.53 -16.22 7.52
N ASP A 156 -24.17 -17.27 8.03
CA ASP A 156 -25.19 -18.06 7.35
C ASP A 156 -26.60 -17.94 7.93
N ASP A 157 -26.79 -17.13 8.98
CA ASP A 157 -28.10 -16.89 9.60
C ASP A 157 -28.97 -15.96 8.73
N GLU A 158 -30.02 -16.53 8.13
CA GLU A 158 -30.88 -15.84 7.16
C GLU A 158 -31.53 -14.58 7.72
N LYS A 159 -32.04 -14.61 8.96
CA LYS A 159 -32.69 -13.45 9.60
C LYS A 159 -31.71 -12.31 9.83
N THR A 160 -30.52 -12.61 10.32
CA THR A 160 -29.45 -11.63 10.48
C THR A 160 -29.04 -11.04 9.13
N LEU A 161 -28.95 -11.87 8.09
CA LEU A 161 -28.59 -11.42 6.74
C LEU A 161 -29.68 -10.54 6.11
N GLN A 162 -30.97 -10.85 6.31
CA GLN A 162 -32.07 -9.97 5.88
C GLN A 162 -31.90 -8.56 6.47
N GLY A 163 -31.68 -8.46 7.80
CA GLY A 163 -31.42 -7.17 8.44
C GLY A 163 -30.18 -6.43 7.91
N TYR A 164 -29.13 -7.16 7.52
CA TYR A 164 -27.90 -6.62 6.95
C TYR A 164 -28.05 -6.13 5.49
N TYR A 165 -28.81 -6.85 4.66
CA TYR A 165 -28.99 -6.52 3.25
C TYR A 165 -30.14 -5.55 3.01
N GLU A 166 -31.29 -5.76 3.65
CA GLU A 166 -32.49 -4.92 3.45
C GLU A 166 -32.43 -3.62 4.26
N GLY A 167 -31.75 -3.63 5.41
CA GLY A 167 -31.62 -2.46 6.28
C GLY A 167 -32.83 -2.27 7.20
N ALA A 168 -33.06 -1.03 7.65
CA ALA A 168 -34.12 -0.65 8.59
C ALA A 168 -34.14 -1.49 9.88
N SER A 169 -32.97 -2.01 10.27
CA SER A 169 -32.76 -2.89 11.41
C SER A 169 -31.68 -2.29 12.33
N THR A 170 -31.22 -3.07 13.31
CA THR A 170 -30.19 -2.62 14.26
C THR A 170 -29.19 -3.72 14.54
N LEU A 171 -27.89 -3.38 14.49
CA LEU A 171 -26.82 -4.29 14.89
C LEU A 171 -26.94 -4.71 16.37
N TYR A 172 -27.60 -3.90 17.21
CA TYR A 172 -27.55 -4.03 18.67
C TYR A 172 -28.52 -5.05 19.26
N THR A 173 -29.09 -5.95 18.45
CA THR A 173 -29.82 -7.11 18.96
C THR A 173 -28.83 -8.20 19.39
N LYS A 174 -29.22 -9.01 20.38
CA LYS A 174 -28.40 -10.14 20.84
C LYS A 174 -28.11 -11.13 19.71
N GLU A 175 -29.10 -11.38 18.85
CA GLU A 175 -29.00 -12.30 17.72
C GLU A 175 -27.96 -11.83 16.70
N HIS A 176 -28.05 -10.57 16.24
CA HIS A 176 -27.11 -10.01 15.27
C HIS A 176 -25.68 -9.95 15.82
N ILE A 177 -25.51 -9.53 17.08
CA ILE A 177 -24.17 -9.48 17.69
C ILE A 177 -23.56 -10.89 17.75
N LEU A 178 -24.32 -11.90 18.18
CA LEU A 178 -23.79 -13.26 18.31
C LEU A 178 -23.46 -13.89 16.95
N ALA A 179 -24.28 -13.63 15.92
CA ALA A 179 -24.04 -14.11 14.56
C ALA A 179 -22.71 -13.59 13.98
N TRP A 180 -22.38 -12.31 14.23
CA TRP A 180 -21.16 -11.69 13.70
C TRP A 180 -19.93 -11.83 14.62
N ALA A 181 -20.11 -11.84 15.95
CA ALA A 181 -18.99 -11.79 16.90
C ALA A 181 -18.00 -12.95 16.74
N LYS A 182 -18.50 -14.17 16.48
CA LYS A 182 -17.64 -15.36 16.32
C LYS A 182 -16.79 -15.28 15.04
N PRO A 183 -17.36 -15.10 13.83
CA PRO A 183 -16.57 -14.86 12.62
C PRO A 183 -15.61 -13.67 12.75
N MET A 184 -16.08 -12.54 13.32
CA MET A 184 -15.26 -11.35 13.54
C MET A 184 -14.02 -11.66 14.40
N GLY A 185 -14.17 -12.38 15.51
CA GLY A 185 -13.06 -12.73 16.39
C GLY A 185 -11.97 -13.55 15.69
N PHE A 186 -12.36 -14.49 14.83
CA PHE A 186 -11.41 -15.28 14.04
C PHE A 186 -10.71 -14.45 12.96
N TRP A 187 -11.42 -13.55 12.29
CA TRP A 187 -10.82 -12.67 11.28
C TRP A 187 -9.90 -11.60 11.89
N VAL A 188 -10.22 -11.08 13.07
CA VAL A 188 -9.32 -10.21 13.84
C VAL A 188 -8.03 -10.95 14.18
N LEU A 189 -8.14 -12.21 14.66
CA LEU A 189 -6.97 -13.03 14.96
C LEU A 189 -6.15 -13.35 13.70
N PHE A 190 -6.81 -13.68 12.59
CA PHE A 190 -6.16 -13.94 11.32
C PHE A 190 -5.41 -12.71 10.80
N THR A 191 -6.07 -11.54 10.81
CA THR A 191 -5.49 -10.26 10.36
C THR A 191 -4.29 -9.87 11.24
N ALA A 192 -4.40 -10.04 12.55
CA ALA A 192 -3.29 -9.84 13.47
C ALA A 192 -2.11 -10.78 13.15
N GLY A 193 -2.36 -12.06 12.88
CA GLY A 193 -1.33 -13.02 12.47
C GLY A 193 -0.64 -12.64 11.15
N LEU A 194 -1.43 -12.19 10.16
CA LEU A 194 -0.95 -11.75 8.86
C LEU A 194 -0.03 -10.52 8.98
N VAL A 195 -0.46 -9.49 9.71
CA VAL A 195 0.35 -8.27 9.92
C VAL A 195 1.55 -8.52 10.84
N PHE A 196 1.42 -9.44 11.80
CA PHE A 196 2.53 -9.85 12.67
C PHE A 196 3.69 -10.45 11.87
N VAL A 197 3.42 -11.37 10.94
CA VAL A 197 4.47 -11.96 10.07
C VAL A 197 5.12 -10.87 9.22
N MET A 198 4.35 -9.94 8.65
CA MET A 198 4.89 -8.79 7.89
C MET A 198 5.87 -7.96 8.72
N LEU A 199 5.50 -7.66 9.97
CA LEU A 199 6.32 -6.90 10.90
C LEU A 199 7.62 -7.66 11.25
N CYS A 200 7.54 -8.97 11.44
CA CYS A 200 8.73 -9.81 11.65
C CYS A 200 9.65 -9.85 10.42
N ILE A 201 9.10 -9.95 9.20
CA ILE A 201 9.89 -9.87 7.97
C ILE A 201 10.56 -8.50 7.86
N ASN A 202 9.83 -7.41 8.14
CA ASN A 202 10.40 -6.06 8.14
C ASN A 202 11.57 -5.89 9.10
N VAL A 203 11.46 -6.45 10.31
CA VAL A 203 12.57 -6.46 11.28
C VAL A 203 13.82 -7.13 10.69
N ILE A 204 13.63 -8.25 9.98
CA ILE A 204 14.73 -9.02 9.38
C ILE A 204 15.38 -8.23 8.23
N VAL A 205 14.60 -7.56 7.38
CA VAL A 205 15.14 -6.87 6.19
C VAL A 205 15.61 -5.44 6.48
N ARG A 206 15.14 -4.82 7.58
CA ARG A 206 15.36 -3.40 7.89
C ARG A 206 16.82 -3.00 7.72
N LYS A 207 17.73 -3.66 8.42
CA LYS A 207 19.16 -3.30 8.42
C LYS A 207 19.81 -3.51 7.05
N GLN A 208 19.43 -4.57 6.34
CA GLN A 208 19.94 -4.83 5.00
C GLN A 208 19.53 -3.70 4.03
N TRP A 209 18.26 -3.33 4.01
CA TRP A 209 17.77 -2.32 3.08
C TRP A 209 18.14 -0.91 3.49
N THR A 210 18.12 -0.62 4.78
CA THR A 210 18.29 0.73 5.29
C THR A 210 19.75 1.12 5.47
N ASP A 211 20.57 0.21 5.98
CA ASP A 211 21.95 0.53 6.39
C ASP A 211 22.95 0.06 5.32
N ASN A 212 22.78 -1.18 4.82
CA ASN A 212 23.71 -1.77 3.85
C ASN A 212 23.43 -1.29 2.41
N GLU A 213 22.17 -1.35 1.97
CA GLU A 213 21.77 -0.95 0.61
C GLU A 213 21.39 0.54 0.51
N ARG A 214 21.17 1.21 1.65
CA ARG A 214 20.87 2.64 1.74
C ARG A 214 19.72 3.09 0.82
N LEU A 215 18.62 2.34 0.85
CA LEU A 215 17.42 2.73 0.11
C LEU A 215 16.96 4.16 0.47
N THR A 216 16.38 4.85 -0.50
CA THR A 216 16.10 6.30 -0.41
C THR A 216 14.89 6.64 0.46
N TYR A 217 13.88 5.75 0.51
CA TYR A 217 12.56 6.00 1.12
C TYR A 217 11.95 7.36 0.73
N PRO A 218 11.61 7.60 -0.55
CA PRO A 218 11.09 8.90 -0.98
C PRO A 218 9.76 9.29 -0.31
N THR A 219 8.86 8.33 -0.07
CA THR A 219 7.55 8.53 0.57
C THR A 219 7.65 9.03 2.01
N VAL A 220 8.77 8.75 2.70
CA VAL A 220 9.05 9.20 4.06
C VAL A 220 9.31 10.71 4.14
N GLN A 221 9.73 11.35 3.04
CA GLN A 221 10.15 12.76 3.07
C GLN A 221 9.06 13.70 3.59
N LEU A 222 7.83 13.56 3.08
CA LEU A 222 6.71 14.41 3.47
C LEU A 222 6.35 14.28 4.98
N PRO A 223 6.00 13.08 5.50
CA PRO A 223 5.66 12.95 6.91
C PRO A 223 6.84 13.32 7.82
N PHE A 224 8.08 12.98 7.42
CA PHE A 224 9.26 13.35 8.17
C PHE A 224 9.44 14.88 8.27
N SER A 225 9.32 15.61 7.16
CA SER A 225 9.48 17.08 7.14
C SER A 225 8.41 17.78 7.98
N ILE A 226 7.17 17.30 7.96
CA ILE A 226 6.08 17.86 8.75
C ILE A 226 6.25 17.56 10.25
N ILE A 227 6.75 16.36 10.59
CA ILE A 227 6.96 15.98 11.99
C ILE A 227 8.20 16.67 12.57
N GLN A 228 9.36 16.65 11.89
CA GLN A 228 10.66 17.07 12.44
C GLN A 228 10.78 18.56 12.73
N ASP A 229 10.41 19.42 11.77
CA ASP A 229 10.49 20.88 11.91
C ASP A 229 9.34 21.55 11.15
N PRO A 230 8.11 21.50 11.71
CA PRO A 230 6.98 22.19 11.10
C PRO A 230 7.25 23.69 10.95
N GLY A 231 7.91 24.32 11.92
CA GLY A 231 8.18 25.76 11.92
C GLY A 231 9.08 26.21 10.77
N GLY A 232 10.16 25.47 10.49
CA GLY A 232 11.04 25.74 9.35
C GLY A 232 10.34 25.54 8.00
N LEU A 233 9.52 24.49 7.87
CA LEU A 233 8.77 24.22 6.64
C LEU A 233 7.74 25.32 6.35
N PHE A 234 6.93 25.71 7.34
CA PHE A 234 5.88 26.73 7.19
C PHE A 234 6.39 28.17 7.08
N ARG A 235 7.67 28.43 7.38
CA ARG A 235 8.31 29.73 7.11
C ARG A 235 8.85 29.86 5.69
N ASN A 236 8.94 28.75 4.93
CA ASN A 236 9.55 28.77 3.61
C ASN A 236 8.58 29.30 2.54
N LYS A 237 8.97 30.38 1.84
CA LYS A 237 8.17 30.99 0.77
C LYS A 237 7.91 30.06 -0.41
N MET A 238 8.89 29.23 -0.81
CA MET A 238 8.75 28.31 -1.94
C MET A 238 7.70 27.24 -1.65
N MET A 239 7.59 26.79 -0.39
CA MET A 239 6.54 25.87 0.02
C MET A 239 5.16 26.49 -0.16
N TRP A 240 4.95 27.71 0.32
CA TRP A 240 3.66 28.40 0.14
C TRP A 240 3.31 28.65 -1.32
N ILE A 241 4.29 28.93 -2.18
CA ILE A 241 4.04 29.06 -3.63
C ILE A 241 3.49 27.75 -4.20
N GLY A 242 4.13 26.60 -3.91
CA GLY A 242 3.64 25.29 -4.36
C GLY A 242 2.26 24.95 -3.78
N PHE A 243 2.04 25.28 -2.51
CA PHE A 243 0.77 25.09 -1.81
C PHE A 243 -0.35 25.90 -2.44
N VAL A 244 -0.12 27.18 -2.73
CA VAL A 244 -1.13 28.07 -3.32
C VAL A 244 -1.46 27.64 -4.74
N ILE A 245 -0.48 27.25 -5.55
CA ILE A 245 -0.73 26.80 -6.94
C ILE A 245 -1.70 25.62 -6.96
N THR A 246 -1.39 24.57 -6.20
CA THR A 246 -2.19 23.34 -6.19
C THR A 246 -3.47 23.49 -5.39
N GLY A 247 -3.41 24.18 -4.26
CA GLY A 247 -4.57 24.49 -3.43
C GLY A 247 -5.59 25.34 -4.19
N ALA A 248 -5.16 26.32 -4.98
CA ALA A 248 -6.06 27.13 -5.81
C ALA A 248 -6.72 26.29 -6.91
N ILE A 249 -5.98 25.40 -7.58
CA ILE A 249 -6.56 24.49 -8.58
C ILE A 249 -7.65 23.62 -7.95
N THR A 250 -7.35 22.98 -6.82
CA THR A 250 -8.31 22.11 -6.10
C THR A 250 -9.48 22.91 -5.55
N LEU A 251 -9.27 24.15 -5.11
CA LEU A 251 -10.33 25.05 -4.66
C LEU A 251 -11.26 25.42 -5.81
N VAL A 252 -10.72 25.86 -6.94
CA VAL A 252 -11.49 26.22 -8.15
C VAL A 252 -12.29 25.03 -8.66
N ASN A 253 -11.70 23.84 -8.73
CA ASN A 253 -12.42 22.64 -9.17
C ASN A 253 -13.51 22.20 -8.17
N GLY A 254 -13.30 22.44 -6.87
CA GLY A 254 -14.33 22.27 -5.86
C GLY A 254 -15.49 23.25 -6.00
N ILE A 255 -15.18 24.51 -6.30
CA ILE A 255 -16.21 25.53 -6.58
C ILE A 255 -16.95 25.21 -7.88
N HIS A 256 -16.26 24.74 -8.93
CA HIS A 256 -16.90 24.30 -10.19
C HIS A 256 -17.95 23.21 -9.94
N ASN A 257 -17.67 22.26 -9.03
CA ASN A 257 -18.62 21.21 -8.67
C ASN A 257 -19.90 21.79 -8.03
N LEU A 258 -19.75 22.80 -7.17
CA LEU A 258 -20.87 23.51 -6.55
C LEU A 258 -21.62 24.44 -7.52
N SER A 259 -20.87 25.12 -8.39
CA SER A 259 -21.37 26.10 -9.35
C SER A 259 -20.66 25.92 -10.68
N PRO A 260 -21.30 25.24 -11.66
CA PRO A 260 -20.73 24.99 -12.98
C PRO A 260 -20.38 26.25 -13.78
N ALA A 261 -20.79 27.44 -13.31
CA ALA A 261 -20.43 28.73 -13.90
C ALA A 261 -18.92 29.05 -13.79
N VAL A 262 -18.23 28.48 -12.79
CA VAL A 262 -16.77 28.59 -12.67
C VAL A 262 -16.14 27.53 -13.55
N PRO A 263 -15.19 27.82 -14.45
CA PRO A 263 -14.60 26.81 -15.33
C PRO A 263 -13.72 25.82 -14.54
N GLU A 264 -13.86 24.53 -14.83
CA GLU A 264 -12.97 23.49 -14.30
C GLU A 264 -11.56 23.64 -14.91
N ILE A 265 -10.54 23.43 -14.08
CA ILE A 265 -9.16 23.24 -14.53
C ILE A 265 -8.94 21.72 -14.69
N PRO A 266 -8.90 21.18 -15.92
CA PRO A 266 -8.86 19.74 -16.15
C PRO A 266 -7.48 19.17 -15.83
N VAL A 267 -7.29 18.72 -14.60
CA VAL A 267 -6.04 18.08 -14.14
C VAL A 267 -6.12 16.55 -14.12
N LYS A 268 -7.31 15.98 -13.90
CA LYS A 268 -7.48 14.52 -13.76
C LYS A 268 -7.53 13.76 -15.08
N ARG A 269 -8.23 14.28 -16.07
CA ARG A 269 -8.47 13.60 -17.36
C ARG A 269 -8.42 14.64 -18.46
N LEU A 270 -7.22 14.94 -18.96
CA LEU A 270 -7.10 15.88 -20.08
C LEU A 270 -7.63 15.24 -21.35
N ILE A 271 -7.00 14.16 -21.76
CA ILE A 271 -7.22 13.53 -23.07
C ILE A 271 -6.94 12.03 -22.95
N ASP A 272 -7.70 11.18 -23.62
CA ASP A 272 -7.36 9.77 -23.81
C ASP A 272 -6.88 9.55 -25.24
N LEU A 273 -5.64 9.08 -25.40
CA LEU A 273 -5.04 8.84 -26.71
C LEU A 273 -5.79 7.77 -27.52
N SER A 274 -6.47 6.83 -26.84
CA SER A 274 -7.23 5.76 -27.50
C SER A 274 -8.31 6.29 -28.46
N ARG A 275 -8.82 7.50 -28.20
CA ARG A 275 -9.87 8.15 -29.02
C ARG A 275 -9.38 8.61 -30.38
N TYR A 276 -8.07 8.79 -30.57
CA TYR A 276 -7.48 9.23 -31.83
C TYR A 276 -6.94 8.07 -32.67
N PHE A 277 -6.72 6.90 -32.07
CA PHE A 277 -6.22 5.71 -32.75
C PHE A 277 -7.33 4.68 -32.89
N THR A 278 -8.20 4.83 -33.89
CA THR A 278 -9.38 3.97 -34.08
C THR A 278 -9.15 2.81 -35.06
N GLU A 279 -8.18 2.93 -35.96
CA GLU A 279 -7.88 1.94 -36.99
C GLU A 279 -6.92 0.84 -36.51
N ARG A 280 -7.08 -0.38 -37.02
CA ARG A 280 -6.14 -1.48 -36.74
C ARG A 280 -4.81 -1.25 -37.48
N PRO A 281 -3.65 -1.57 -36.87
CA PRO A 281 -3.46 -2.16 -35.54
C PRO A 281 -3.37 -1.12 -34.40
N TRP A 282 -3.41 0.17 -34.70
CA TRP A 282 -3.21 1.26 -33.74
C TRP A 282 -4.24 1.31 -32.62
N ASN A 283 -5.47 0.86 -32.88
CA ASN A 283 -6.52 0.75 -31.86
C ASN A 283 -6.19 -0.22 -30.72
N ALA A 284 -5.19 -1.09 -30.90
CA ALA A 284 -4.67 -1.94 -29.83
C ALA A 284 -3.89 -1.18 -28.75
N ILE A 285 -3.61 0.12 -28.94
CA ILE A 285 -3.04 0.99 -27.90
C ILE A 285 -3.88 0.93 -26.61
N GLY A 286 -5.20 0.75 -26.74
CA GLY A 286 -6.13 0.68 -25.61
C GLY A 286 -6.13 1.96 -24.75
N TRP A 287 -6.80 1.90 -23.60
CA TRP A 287 -6.95 3.03 -22.69
C TRP A 287 -5.59 3.61 -22.28
N THR A 288 -5.33 4.86 -22.69
CA THR A 288 -4.03 5.54 -22.52
C THR A 288 -4.28 7.01 -22.19
N PRO A 289 -4.75 7.31 -20.96
CA PRO A 289 -5.10 8.65 -20.55
C PRO A 289 -3.86 9.52 -20.32
N ILE A 290 -3.98 10.80 -20.63
CA ILE A 290 -3.04 11.85 -20.22
C ILE A 290 -3.66 12.55 -19.01
N THR A 291 -2.99 12.41 -17.88
CA THR A 291 -3.39 12.93 -16.57
C THR A 291 -2.27 13.78 -15.96
N LEU A 292 -2.65 14.87 -15.29
CA LEU A 292 -1.71 15.84 -14.68
C LEU A 292 -2.07 16.02 -13.22
N HIS A 293 -1.75 15.03 -12.39
CA HIS A 293 -1.99 15.10 -10.95
C HIS A 293 -0.84 15.84 -10.26
N PRO A 294 -1.05 17.07 -9.74
CA PRO A 294 0.03 17.85 -9.16
C PRO A 294 0.72 17.14 -7.99
N HIS A 295 -0.04 16.50 -7.09
CA HIS A 295 0.53 15.72 -5.99
C HIS A 295 1.41 14.55 -6.47
N VAL A 296 1.06 13.87 -7.57
CA VAL A 296 1.89 12.79 -8.15
C VAL A 296 3.19 13.35 -8.73
N ILE A 297 3.12 14.51 -9.38
CA ILE A 297 4.32 15.23 -9.87
C ILE A 297 5.21 15.62 -8.67
N GLY A 298 4.61 16.10 -7.58
CA GLY A 298 5.29 16.41 -6.32
C GLY A 298 6.00 15.22 -5.69
N LEU A 299 5.31 14.08 -5.58
CA LEU A 299 5.89 12.84 -5.03
C LEU A 299 6.97 12.27 -5.95
N GLY A 300 6.73 12.31 -7.27
CA GLY A 300 7.67 11.91 -8.30
C GLY A 300 9.02 12.63 -8.16
N PHE A 301 9.03 13.90 -7.75
CA PHE A 301 10.27 14.68 -7.62
C PHE A 301 11.28 14.05 -6.65
N PHE A 302 10.81 13.28 -5.66
CA PHE A 302 11.67 12.60 -4.69
C PHE A 302 12.20 11.24 -5.18
N MET A 303 11.66 10.70 -6.27
CA MET A 303 12.07 9.40 -6.82
C MET A 303 13.40 9.47 -7.60
N PRO A 304 14.16 8.38 -7.71
CA PRO A 304 15.33 8.29 -8.60
C PRO A 304 14.98 8.68 -10.06
N LEU A 305 15.93 9.33 -10.75
CA LEU A 305 15.68 9.91 -12.09
C LEU A 305 15.54 8.83 -13.18
N ASP A 306 16.39 7.82 -13.14
CA ASP A 306 16.39 6.63 -13.99
C ASP A 306 15.11 5.81 -13.83
N LEU A 307 14.59 5.72 -12.60
CA LEU A 307 13.29 5.14 -12.35
C LEU A 307 12.18 5.96 -13.04
N LEU A 308 12.10 7.27 -12.78
CA LEU A 308 11.05 8.09 -13.36
C LEU A 308 11.01 7.96 -14.88
N PHE A 309 12.19 7.89 -15.51
CA PHE A 309 12.32 7.57 -16.94
C PHE A 309 11.71 6.22 -17.29
N SER A 310 12.09 5.18 -16.55
CA SER A 310 11.62 3.81 -16.77
C SER A 310 10.10 3.65 -16.62
N LEU A 311 9.46 4.38 -15.70
CA LEU A 311 8.00 4.32 -15.47
C LEU A 311 7.21 4.69 -16.73
N TRP A 312 7.44 5.89 -17.26
CA TRP A 312 6.69 6.35 -18.43
C TRP A 312 7.15 5.62 -19.70
N PHE A 313 8.43 5.27 -19.80
CA PHE A 313 8.95 4.54 -20.96
C PHE A 313 8.34 3.14 -21.05
N PHE A 314 8.41 2.34 -19.98
CA PHE A 314 7.91 0.96 -20.04
C PHE A 314 6.39 0.90 -20.19
N TYR A 315 5.66 1.90 -19.69
CA TYR A 315 4.24 2.04 -19.97
C TYR A 315 3.96 2.14 -21.48
N LEU A 316 4.64 3.06 -22.18
CA LEU A 316 4.51 3.21 -23.63
C LEU A 316 5.04 1.99 -24.37
N PHE A 317 6.12 1.37 -23.89
CA PHE A 317 6.67 0.13 -24.43
C PHE A 317 5.65 -1.01 -24.45
N VAL A 318 4.91 -1.21 -23.35
CA VAL A 318 3.82 -2.21 -23.28
C VAL A 318 2.71 -1.89 -24.28
N ARG A 319 2.36 -0.61 -24.49
CA ARG A 319 1.37 -0.22 -25.51
C ARG A 319 1.86 -0.50 -26.93
N ILE A 320 3.12 -0.21 -27.22
CA ILE A 320 3.75 -0.54 -28.50
C ILE A 320 3.76 -2.06 -28.71
N GLN A 321 4.04 -2.84 -27.67
CA GLN A 321 3.97 -4.31 -27.74
C GLN A 321 2.55 -4.81 -28.06
N ARG A 322 1.50 -4.20 -27.52
CA ARG A 322 0.09 -4.52 -27.86
C ARG A 322 -0.20 -4.26 -29.34
N ILE A 323 0.24 -3.12 -29.86
CA ILE A 323 0.07 -2.75 -31.28
C ILE A 323 0.83 -3.74 -32.17
N ALA A 324 2.10 -4.01 -31.85
CA ALA A 324 2.95 -4.91 -32.64
C ALA A 324 2.40 -6.35 -32.67
N THR A 325 1.95 -6.86 -31.52
CA THR A 325 1.41 -8.22 -31.43
C THR A 325 0.06 -8.35 -32.14
N THR A 326 -0.78 -7.31 -32.08
CA THR A 326 -2.03 -7.25 -32.86
C THR A 326 -1.75 -7.15 -34.37
N ALA A 327 -0.75 -6.37 -34.78
CA ALA A 327 -0.32 -6.27 -36.17
C ALA A 327 0.19 -7.61 -36.73
N ALA A 328 0.88 -8.40 -35.90
CA ALA A 328 1.33 -9.75 -36.23
C ALA A 328 0.18 -10.80 -36.23
N GLY A 329 -1.06 -10.39 -35.94
CA GLY A 329 -2.23 -11.26 -35.86
C GLY A 329 -2.37 -12.05 -34.56
N TRP A 330 -1.46 -11.85 -33.59
CA TRP A 330 -1.41 -12.60 -32.33
C TRP A 330 -1.56 -11.64 -31.13
N PRO A 331 -2.76 -11.07 -30.89
CA PRO A 331 -2.97 -10.12 -29.81
C PRO A 331 -2.54 -10.73 -28.47
N LEU A 332 -1.57 -10.09 -27.82
CA LEU A 332 -0.98 -10.59 -26.59
C LEU A 332 -1.88 -10.29 -25.39
N HIS A 333 -2.27 -11.33 -24.65
CA HIS A 333 -3.13 -11.20 -23.47
C HIS A 333 -2.40 -11.44 -22.13
N TYR A 334 -1.15 -11.91 -22.17
CA TYR A 334 -0.44 -12.43 -20.99
C TYR A 334 0.53 -11.43 -20.33
N PHE A 335 0.13 -10.16 -20.24
CA PHE A 335 0.99 -9.13 -19.63
C PHE A 335 1.06 -9.28 -18.10
N ASN A 336 0.04 -9.87 -17.47
CA ASN A 336 0.03 -10.09 -16.02
C ASN A 336 1.05 -11.16 -15.64
N GLU A 337 1.14 -12.21 -16.45
CA GLU A 337 2.09 -13.30 -16.38
C GLU A 337 3.52 -12.80 -16.57
N GLN A 338 3.74 -11.88 -17.52
CA GLN A 338 5.04 -11.22 -17.66
C GLN A 338 5.43 -10.43 -16.40
N SER A 339 4.49 -9.69 -15.80
CA SER A 339 4.72 -8.98 -14.53
C SER A 339 5.00 -9.93 -13.36
N ILE A 340 4.33 -11.08 -13.29
CA ILE A 340 4.60 -12.14 -12.30
C ILE A 340 6.03 -12.68 -12.49
N GLY A 341 6.43 -12.98 -13.73
CA GLY A 341 7.79 -13.41 -14.05
C GLY A 341 8.84 -12.40 -13.65
N ALA A 342 8.58 -11.12 -13.94
CA ALA A 342 9.43 -10.01 -13.57
C ALA A 342 9.58 -9.88 -12.04
N ALA A 343 8.48 -10.02 -11.31
CA ALA A 343 8.44 -10.04 -9.84
C ALA A 343 9.34 -11.15 -9.25
N PHE A 344 9.26 -12.37 -9.77
CA PHE A 344 10.13 -13.46 -9.34
C PHE A 344 11.60 -13.22 -9.66
N ALA A 345 11.93 -12.66 -10.83
CA ALA A 345 13.31 -12.33 -11.19
C ALA A 345 13.93 -11.35 -10.19
N ILE A 346 13.20 -10.31 -9.81
CA ILE A 346 13.66 -9.33 -8.82
C ILE A 346 13.77 -9.96 -7.43
N MET A 347 12.79 -10.76 -7.01
CA MET A 347 12.85 -11.45 -5.72
C MET A 347 14.10 -12.31 -5.60
N LEU A 348 14.38 -13.14 -6.61
CA LEU A 348 15.56 -13.99 -6.64
C LEU A 348 16.85 -13.17 -6.69
N GLY A 349 16.88 -12.08 -7.45
CA GLY A 349 18.03 -11.18 -7.49
C GLY A 349 18.33 -10.51 -6.14
N ILE A 350 17.29 -10.06 -5.42
CA ILE A 350 17.44 -9.47 -4.07
C ILE A 350 17.94 -10.52 -3.07
N LEU A 351 17.36 -11.73 -3.08
CA LEU A 351 17.80 -12.82 -2.22
C LEU A 351 19.25 -13.23 -2.52
N TRP A 352 19.62 -13.27 -3.80
CA TRP A 352 20.98 -13.56 -4.25
C TRP A 352 21.99 -12.51 -3.81
N GLY A 353 21.63 -11.22 -3.92
CA GLY A 353 22.44 -10.10 -3.41
C GLY A 353 22.58 -10.11 -1.88
N SER A 354 21.54 -10.56 -1.18
CA SER A 354 21.49 -10.61 0.29
C SER A 354 22.01 -11.91 0.90
N ARG A 355 22.55 -12.85 0.10
CA ARG A 355 22.90 -14.21 0.57
C ARG A 355 23.85 -14.24 1.78
N SER A 356 24.85 -13.36 1.81
CA SER A 356 25.81 -13.27 2.91
C SER A 356 25.14 -12.76 4.19
N TYR A 357 24.22 -11.81 4.05
CA TYR A 357 23.43 -11.28 5.15
C TYR A 357 22.47 -12.33 5.73
N ILE A 358 21.75 -13.05 4.86
CA ILE A 358 20.85 -14.14 5.25
C ILE A 358 21.63 -15.25 5.97
N LYS A 359 22.82 -15.63 5.48
CA LYS A 359 23.69 -16.61 6.14
C LYS A 359 24.09 -16.18 7.56
N ASN A 360 24.31 -14.88 7.78
CA ASN A 360 24.63 -14.36 9.11
C ASN A 360 23.42 -14.39 10.07
N ILE A 361 22.21 -14.15 9.57
CA ILE A 361 20.98 -14.29 10.37
C ILE A 361 20.80 -15.74 10.84
N TRP A 362 20.96 -16.72 9.94
CA TRP A 362 20.88 -18.13 10.30
C TRP A 362 21.94 -18.57 11.31
N ARG A 363 23.17 -18.04 11.20
CA ARG A 363 24.23 -18.29 12.20
C ARG A 363 23.88 -17.72 13.58
N ASN A 364 23.24 -16.54 13.64
CA ASN A 364 22.79 -15.94 14.89
C ASN A 364 21.68 -16.78 15.55
N LEU A 365 20.77 -17.38 14.77
CA LEU A 365 19.74 -18.29 15.28
C LEU A 365 20.32 -19.54 15.97
N LEU A 366 21.42 -20.08 15.44
CA LEU A 366 22.09 -21.28 15.94
C LEU A 366 23.12 -21.00 17.06
N GLY A 367 23.07 -19.83 17.70
CA GLY A 367 23.93 -19.51 18.85
C GLY A 367 25.17 -18.66 18.53
N GLY A 368 25.26 -18.09 17.32
CA GLY A 368 26.27 -17.08 16.99
C GLY A 368 26.10 -15.77 17.78
N LYS A 369 27.12 -14.89 17.75
CA LYS A 369 27.05 -13.56 18.38
C LYS A 369 25.80 -12.80 17.93
N ALA A 370 25.10 -12.19 18.89
CA ALA A 370 23.90 -11.42 18.65
C ALA A 370 24.17 -10.29 17.64
N PHE A 371 23.56 -10.39 16.46
CA PHE A 371 23.48 -9.30 15.50
C PHE A 371 22.44 -8.30 16.00
N GLU A 372 22.87 -7.25 16.71
CA GLU A 372 21.95 -6.23 17.22
C GLU A 372 21.68 -5.13 16.19
N ASP A 373 20.43 -4.69 16.18
CA ASP A 373 19.96 -3.50 15.47
C ASP A 373 19.16 -2.68 16.49
N VAL A 374 19.68 -1.49 16.81
CA VAL A 374 19.11 -0.61 17.85
C VAL A 374 17.75 -0.06 17.43
N PHE A 375 17.53 0.10 16.13
CA PHE A 375 16.30 0.67 15.56
C PHE A 375 15.26 -0.40 15.21
N ALA A 376 15.60 -1.69 15.36
CA ALA A 376 14.66 -2.79 15.18
C ALA A 376 13.70 -2.92 16.39
N PRO A 377 12.39 -3.12 16.17
CA PRO A 377 11.42 -3.33 17.25
C PRO A 377 11.67 -4.56 18.12
N MET A 378 12.29 -5.60 17.55
CA MET A 378 12.58 -6.86 18.23
C MET A 378 13.91 -7.43 17.75
N ASN A 379 14.45 -8.40 18.50
CA ASN A 379 15.68 -9.08 18.12
C ASN A 379 15.41 -10.01 16.91
N TYR A 380 16.43 -10.22 16.07
CA TYR A 380 16.34 -11.09 14.88
C TYR A 380 15.87 -12.51 15.20
N ARG A 381 16.29 -13.11 16.33
CA ARG A 381 15.83 -14.44 16.75
C ARG A 381 14.31 -14.47 16.99
N SER A 382 13.78 -13.47 17.69
CA SER A 382 12.34 -13.35 17.94
C SER A 382 11.58 -13.08 16.65
N ALA A 383 12.13 -12.27 15.74
CA ALA A 383 11.54 -12.02 14.44
C ALA A 383 11.47 -13.30 13.59
N THR A 384 12.54 -14.07 13.49
CA THR A 384 12.53 -15.33 12.72
C THR A 384 11.59 -16.37 13.33
N LEU A 385 11.60 -16.54 14.66
CA LEU A 385 10.63 -17.42 15.33
C LEU A 385 9.19 -16.91 15.14
N GLY A 386 8.99 -15.60 15.11
CA GLY A 386 7.71 -14.97 14.79
C GLY A 386 7.24 -15.26 13.37
N VAL A 387 8.14 -15.23 12.37
CA VAL A 387 7.83 -15.64 10.99
C VAL A 387 7.43 -17.11 10.95
N ILE A 388 8.19 -18.01 11.56
CA ILE A 388 7.89 -19.45 11.57
C ILE A 388 6.58 -19.74 12.29
N GLY A 389 6.38 -19.19 13.48
CA GLY A 389 5.17 -19.39 14.29
C GLY A 389 3.94 -18.79 13.62
N GLY A 390 4.04 -17.57 13.08
CA GLY A 390 2.95 -16.90 12.39
C GLY A 390 2.57 -17.58 11.07
N LEU A 391 3.55 -18.03 10.27
CA LEU A 391 3.28 -18.84 9.07
C LEU A 391 2.62 -20.17 9.43
N THR A 392 3.09 -20.84 10.48
CA THR A 392 2.50 -22.10 10.95
C THR A 392 1.05 -21.88 11.37
N PHE A 393 0.78 -20.82 12.14
CA PHE A 393 -0.58 -20.43 12.53
C PHE A 393 -1.47 -20.20 11.31
N LEU A 394 -1.03 -19.41 10.33
CA LEU A 394 -1.80 -19.10 9.12
C LEU A 394 -2.07 -20.35 8.27
N VAL A 395 -1.09 -21.23 8.10
CA VAL A 395 -1.25 -22.49 7.35
C VAL A 395 -2.22 -23.43 8.06
N LEU A 396 -2.12 -23.59 9.38
CA LEU A 396 -3.04 -24.42 10.16
C LEU A 396 -4.46 -23.83 10.18
N PHE A 397 -4.59 -22.51 10.23
CA PHE A 397 -5.87 -21.81 10.11
C PHE A 397 -6.53 -22.09 8.76
N SER A 398 -5.78 -21.94 7.65
CA SER A 398 -6.26 -22.29 6.30
C SER A 398 -6.63 -23.76 6.17
N ASN A 399 -5.87 -24.65 6.81
CA ASN A 399 -6.16 -26.08 6.78
C ASN A 399 -7.47 -26.41 7.48
N LYS A 400 -7.70 -25.83 8.67
CA LYS A 400 -8.98 -25.94 9.37
C LYS A 400 -10.14 -25.30 8.58
N ALA A 401 -9.87 -24.28 7.77
CA ALA A 401 -10.87 -23.68 6.90
C ALA A 401 -11.26 -24.59 5.71
N GLY A 402 -10.35 -25.46 5.24
CA GLY A 402 -10.64 -26.42 4.16
C GLY A 402 -9.51 -26.59 3.14
N MET A 403 -8.39 -25.88 3.27
CA MET A 403 -7.24 -26.04 2.36
C MET A 403 -6.39 -27.26 2.72
N THR A 404 -5.74 -27.84 1.73
CA THR A 404 -4.63 -28.78 1.97
C THR A 404 -3.40 -28.03 2.48
N LEU A 405 -2.60 -28.67 3.34
CA LEU A 405 -1.40 -28.04 3.92
C LEU A 405 -0.42 -27.54 2.86
N GLY A 406 -0.24 -28.31 1.77
CA GLY A 406 0.65 -27.94 0.66
C GLY A 406 0.22 -26.67 -0.06
N VAL A 407 -1.07 -26.55 -0.40
CA VAL A 407 -1.61 -25.36 -1.07
C VAL A 407 -1.60 -24.16 -0.14
N ALA A 408 -1.98 -24.34 1.14
CA ALA A 408 -1.93 -23.27 2.14
C ALA A 408 -0.51 -22.73 2.35
N PHE A 409 0.48 -23.62 2.47
CA PHE A 409 1.89 -23.22 2.59
C PHE A 409 2.37 -22.47 1.34
N ALA A 410 2.11 -23.02 0.14
CA ALA A 410 2.49 -22.37 -1.12
C ALA A 410 1.84 -20.99 -1.26
N PHE A 411 0.54 -20.87 -0.93
CA PHE A 411 -0.19 -19.61 -0.96
C PHE A 411 0.48 -18.53 -0.10
N PHE A 412 0.79 -18.82 1.18
CA PHE A 412 1.40 -17.80 2.04
C PHE A 412 2.82 -17.46 1.65
N ILE A 413 3.63 -18.42 1.16
CA ILE A 413 4.96 -18.12 0.62
C ILE A 413 4.85 -17.12 -0.53
N LEU A 414 3.96 -17.38 -1.49
CA LEU A 414 3.70 -16.48 -2.61
C LEU A 414 3.15 -15.12 -2.15
N TYR A 415 2.27 -15.11 -1.15
CA TYR A 415 1.69 -13.90 -0.58
C TYR A 415 2.77 -12.99 0.05
N TYR A 416 3.68 -13.56 0.84
CA TYR A 416 4.76 -12.80 1.45
C TYR A 416 5.86 -12.42 0.45
N VAL A 417 6.05 -13.17 -0.64
CA VAL A 417 6.87 -12.72 -1.78
C VAL A 417 6.29 -11.44 -2.38
N TRP A 418 4.99 -11.40 -2.66
CA TRP A 418 4.32 -10.18 -3.15
C TRP A 418 4.42 -9.03 -2.15
N SER A 419 4.13 -9.31 -0.88
CA SER A 419 4.26 -8.33 0.21
C SER A 419 5.67 -7.72 0.26
N PHE A 420 6.70 -8.56 0.11
CA PHE A 420 8.10 -8.14 0.08
C PHE A 420 8.43 -7.27 -1.14
N ILE A 421 7.95 -7.64 -2.33
CA ILE A 421 8.16 -6.88 -3.58
C ILE A 421 7.48 -5.52 -3.50
N VAL A 422 6.24 -5.46 -3.02
CA VAL A 422 5.51 -4.21 -2.80
C VAL A 422 6.25 -3.30 -1.82
N THR A 423 6.74 -3.87 -0.72
CA THR A 423 7.57 -3.15 0.26
C THR A 423 8.86 -2.64 -0.39
N ARG A 424 9.51 -3.46 -1.21
CA ARG A 424 10.72 -3.05 -1.93
C ARG A 424 10.46 -1.91 -2.90
N ILE A 425 9.42 -2.00 -3.72
CA ILE A 425 9.00 -0.94 -4.65
C ILE A 425 8.82 0.37 -3.89
N ARG A 426 8.10 0.38 -2.77
CA ARG A 426 7.90 1.63 -2.01
C ARG A 426 9.17 2.18 -1.38
N THR A 427 9.99 1.33 -0.77
CA THR A 427 11.19 1.79 -0.04
C THR A 427 12.33 2.22 -0.95
N GLU A 428 12.49 1.57 -2.10
CA GLU A 428 13.50 1.91 -3.10
C GLU A 428 13.02 3.05 -4.00
N LEU A 429 11.81 2.93 -4.55
CA LEU A 429 11.32 3.78 -5.62
C LEU A 429 10.47 4.95 -5.11
N GLY A 430 9.78 4.77 -3.98
CA GLY A 430 8.78 5.71 -3.50
C GLY A 430 7.51 5.74 -4.35
N PHE A 431 7.26 4.69 -5.16
CA PHE A 431 6.11 4.63 -6.06
C PHE A 431 4.79 4.76 -5.28
N PRO A 432 3.97 5.81 -5.53
CA PRO A 432 2.87 6.16 -4.64
C PRO A 432 1.64 5.26 -4.83
N VAL A 433 1.52 4.56 -5.97
CA VAL A 433 0.32 3.77 -6.34
C VAL A 433 0.69 2.33 -6.68
N HIS A 434 0.99 1.50 -5.68
CA HIS A 434 1.52 0.15 -5.86
C HIS A 434 0.43 -0.93 -5.98
N ASP A 435 -0.56 -0.69 -6.85
CA ASP A 435 -1.72 -1.57 -7.03
C ASP A 435 -1.42 -2.78 -7.94
N PHE A 436 -0.92 -3.87 -7.35
CA PHE A 436 -0.93 -5.19 -8.00
C PHE A 436 -2.33 -5.79 -7.99
N HIS A 437 -3.21 -5.21 -8.81
CA HIS A 437 -4.58 -5.65 -8.93
C HIS A 437 -4.67 -7.09 -9.46
N TYR A 438 -5.68 -7.83 -9.01
CA TYR A 438 -6.11 -9.10 -9.58
C TYR A 438 -6.26 -8.98 -11.11
N PRO A 439 -5.86 -9.99 -11.91
CA PRO A 439 -5.35 -11.32 -11.53
C PRO A 439 -3.82 -11.40 -11.53
N ARG A 440 -3.18 -11.21 -10.36
CA ARG A 440 -1.71 -11.32 -10.19
C ARG A 440 -1.27 -11.98 -8.88
N GLY A 441 -2.21 -12.21 -7.97
CA GLY A 441 -1.94 -12.75 -6.64
C GLY A 441 -1.53 -14.22 -6.62
N PRO A 442 -1.24 -14.78 -5.43
CA PRO A 442 -0.92 -16.19 -5.23
C PRO A 442 -1.97 -17.15 -5.76
N ASP A 443 -3.25 -16.83 -5.64
CA ASP A 443 -4.36 -17.58 -6.20
C ASP A 443 -4.20 -17.77 -7.71
N HIS A 444 -3.94 -16.68 -8.46
CA HIS A 444 -3.72 -16.74 -9.89
C HIS A 444 -2.49 -17.58 -10.23
N ILE A 445 -1.37 -17.38 -9.54
CA ILE A 445 -0.13 -18.15 -9.76
C ILE A 445 -0.37 -19.65 -9.54
N LEU A 446 -1.08 -20.02 -8.47
CA LEU A 446 -1.42 -21.42 -8.17
C LEU A 446 -2.35 -22.00 -9.24
N MET A 447 -3.32 -21.24 -9.74
CA MET A 447 -4.21 -21.68 -10.81
C MET A 447 -3.50 -21.79 -12.16
N THR A 448 -2.62 -20.86 -12.52
CA THR A 448 -1.81 -20.94 -13.76
C THR A 448 -0.91 -22.17 -13.73
N THR A 449 -0.29 -22.48 -12.59
CA THR A 449 0.66 -23.60 -12.43
C THR A 449 -0.01 -24.97 -12.29
N LEU A 450 -1.00 -25.10 -11.41
CA LEU A 450 -1.63 -26.39 -11.08
C LEU A 450 -2.94 -26.64 -11.84
N GLY A 451 -3.63 -25.58 -12.29
CA GLY A 451 -4.98 -25.64 -12.82
C GLY A 451 -6.03 -25.71 -11.71
N THR A 452 -7.23 -25.16 -11.96
CA THR A 452 -8.35 -25.23 -11.01
C THR A 452 -8.81 -26.67 -10.78
N ARG A 453 -8.68 -27.54 -11.79
CA ARG A 453 -9.03 -28.97 -11.70
C ARG A 453 -8.24 -29.72 -10.64
N ARG A 454 -6.91 -29.50 -10.54
CA ARG A 454 -6.06 -30.21 -9.57
C ARG A 454 -6.14 -29.62 -8.16
N LEU A 455 -6.41 -28.32 -8.06
CA LEU A 455 -6.63 -27.66 -6.77
C LEU A 455 -7.91 -28.19 -6.10
N GLY A 456 -8.96 -28.42 -6.88
CA GLY A 456 -10.23 -28.96 -6.38
C GLY A 456 -11.05 -27.96 -5.55
N PRO A 457 -12.36 -28.21 -5.38
CA PRO A 457 -13.30 -27.22 -4.84
C PRO A 457 -12.98 -26.73 -3.42
N SER A 458 -12.49 -27.62 -2.56
CA SER A 458 -12.14 -27.29 -1.17
C SER A 458 -11.04 -26.22 -1.08
N ASN A 459 -9.96 -26.35 -1.86
CA ASN A 459 -8.90 -25.33 -1.89
C ASN A 459 -9.39 -24.04 -2.56
N LEU A 460 -10.14 -24.16 -3.67
CA LEU A 460 -10.67 -23.02 -4.41
C LEU A 460 -11.63 -22.16 -3.57
N SER A 461 -12.41 -22.77 -2.69
CA SER A 461 -13.34 -22.04 -1.80
C SER A 461 -12.61 -21.07 -0.88
N ILE A 462 -11.51 -21.50 -0.28
CA ILE A 462 -10.72 -20.65 0.63
C ILE A 462 -9.86 -19.66 -0.14
N LEU A 463 -9.36 -20.03 -1.32
CA LEU A 463 -8.69 -19.07 -2.22
C LEU A 463 -9.63 -17.94 -2.64
N ALA A 464 -10.90 -18.25 -2.90
CA ALA A 464 -11.92 -17.24 -3.19
C ALA A 464 -12.18 -16.34 -1.96
N ILE A 465 -12.33 -16.91 -0.76
CA ILE A 465 -12.49 -16.11 0.46
C ILE A 465 -11.26 -15.21 0.68
N TYR A 466 -10.04 -15.71 0.45
CA TYR A 466 -8.79 -14.94 0.60
C TYR A 466 -8.62 -13.81 -0.42
N HIS A 467 -9.54 -13.65 -1.37
CA HIS A 467 -9.60 -12.50 -2.25
C HIS A 467 -9.62 -11.18 -1.49
N TRP A 468 -10.17 -11.13 -0.27
CA TRP A 468 -10.27 -9.87 0.51
C TRP A 468 -8.95 -9.16 0.76
N PHE A 469 -7.83 -9.87 0.93
CA PHE A 469 -6.50 -9.26 1.14
C PHE A 469 -5.54 -9.50 -0.03
N ASN A 470 -6.01 -10.19 -1.06
CA ASN A 470 -5.19 -10.62 -2.20
C ASN A 470 -5.68 -10.05 -3.55
N ARG A 471 -6.85 -9.41 -3.56
CA ARG A 471 -7.39 -8.73 -4.74
C ARG A 471 -6.49 -7.60 -5.21
N THR A 472 -5.84 -6.90 -4.29
CA THR A 472 -5.02 -5.71 -4.57
C THR A 472 -4.05 -5.47 -3.42
N TYR A 473 -2.92 -4.84 -3.74
CA TYR A 473 -1.85 -4.54 -2.79
C TYR A 473 -1.65 -3.03 -2.59
N ALA A 474 -2.57 -2.19 -3.05
CA ALA A 474 -2.42 -0.73 -3.03
C ALA A 474 -2.34 -0.14 -1.60
N SER A 475 -2.98 -0.79 -0.62
CA SER A 475 -3.06 -0.31 0.76
C SER A 475 -2.38 -1.25 1.74
N HIS A 476 -1.16 -1.70 1.40
CA HIS A 476 -0.48 -2.73 2.17
C HIS A 476 0.18 -2.18 3.47
N PRO A 477 0.02 -2.84 4.64
CA PRO A 477 0.55 -2.32 5.91
C PRO A 477 2.07 -2.53 6.09
N MET A 478 2.64 -3.58 5.47
CA MET A 478 4.08 -3.90 5.62
C MET A 478 5.02 -2.72 5.30
N PRO A 479 4.90 -1.99 4.18
CA PRO A 479 5.77 -0.84 3.93
C PRO A 479 5.61 0.30 4.94
N ASN A 480 4.41 0.56 5.46
CA ASN A 480 4.18 1.62 6.46
C ASN A 480 4.98 1.38 7.75
N HIS A 481 5.13 0.12 8.15
CA HIS A 481 6.00 -0.26 9.28
C HIS A 481 7.45 0.14 9.02
N LEU A 482 7.98 -0.21 7.84
CA LEU A 482 9.39 -0.03 7.53
C LEU A 482 9.73 1.45 7.28
N GLU A 483 8.84 2.19 6.62
CA GLU A 483 8.89 3.65 6.46
C GLU A 483 8.90 4.35 7.82
N SER A 484 8.09 3.88 8.79
CA SER A 484 8.07 4.46 10.15
C SER A 484 9.31 4.11 10.96
N MET A 485 9.90 2.92 10.76
CA MET A 485 11.23 2.59 11.33
C MET A 485 12.32 3.50 10.74
N LYS A 486 12.24 3.84 9.44
CA LYS A 486 13.17 4.80 8.82
C LYS A 486 12.97 6.21 9.35
N CYS A 487 11.72 6.65 9.56
CA CYS A 487 11.43 7.92 10.22
C CYS A 487 12.04 7.99 11.62
N ALA A 488 11.88 6.91 12.41
CA ALA A 488 12.42 6.83 13.77
C ALA A 488 13.95 6.97 13.78
N GLU A 489 14.64 6.36 12.82
CA GLU A 489 16.09 6.51 12.64
C GLU A 489 16.49 7.94 12.28
N ARG A 490 15.80 8.59 11.34
CA ARG A 490 16.10 9.98 10.95
C ARG A 490 15.79 11.00 12.06
N LEU A 491 14.82 10.70 12.92
CA LEU A 491 14.52 11.47 14.13
C LEU A 491 15.47 11.13 15.30
N GLU A 492 16.47 10.28 15.07
CA GLU A 492 17.46 9.85 16.07
C GLU A 492 16.84 9.21 17.32
N LEU A 493 15.70 8.53 17.15
CA LEU A 493 14.95 7.86 18.23
C LEU A 493 15.52 6.46 18.53
N ALA A 494 16.82 6.39 18.84
CA ALA A 494 17.59 5.16 19.07
C ALA A 494 17.28 4.42 20.40
N ASN A 495 16.07 4.58 20.95
CA ASN A 495 15.68 4.02 22.23
C ASN A 495 14.97 2.66 22.06
N LYS A 496 15.55 1.59 22.63
CA LYS A 496 14.98 0.23 22.57
C LYS A 496 13.54 0.13 23.10
N LYS A 497 13.16 0.97 24.07
CA LYS A 497 11.77 1.07 24.55
C LYS A 497 10.84 1.67 23.48
N TYR A 498 11.31 2.69 22.77
CA TYR A 498 10.56 3.34 21.70
C TYR A 498 10.41 2.42 20.48
N THR A 499 11.47 1.74 20.07
CA THR A 499 11.39 0.80 18.93
C THR A 499 10.49 -0.39 19.25
N ARG A 500 10.52 -0.92 20.48
CA ARG A 500 9.52 -1.90 20.96
C ARG A 500 8.09 -1.33 20.99
N THR A 501 7.94 -0.04 21.24
CA THR A 501 6.63 0.63 21.19
C THR A 501 6.07 0.62 19.76
N LEU A 502 6.92 0.76 18.72
CA LEU A 502 6.46 0.64 17.32
C LEU A 502 5.76 -0.71 17.09
N PHE A 503 6.29 -1.81 17.64
CA PHE A 503 5.65 -3.13 17.55
C PHE A 503 4.25 -3.14 18.19
N TRP A 504 4.15 -2.69 19.44
CA TRP A 504 2.87 -2.71 20.17
C TRP A 504 1.83 -1.79 19.55
N VAL A 505 2.27 -0.62 19.09
CA VAL A 505 1.43 0.35 18.40
C VAL A 505 0.94 -0.21 17.06
N SER A 506 1.79 -0.92 16.32
CA SER A 506 1.39 -1.62 15.09
C SER A 506 0.32 -2.68 15.34
N MET A 507 0.51 -3.53 16.35
CA MET A 507 -0.45 -4.58 16.70
C MET A 507 -1.76 -3.99 17.24
N PHE A 508 -1.68 -2.94 18.04
CA PHE A 508 -2.85 -2.20 18.54
C PHE A 508 -3.65 -1.59 17.40
N ALA A 509 -3.00 -0.89 16.47
CA ALA A 509 -3.64 -0.30 15.31
C ALA A 509 -4.28 -1.37 14.42
N THR A 510 -3.63 -2.53 14.29
CA THR A 510 -4.17 -3.66 13.53
C THR A 510 -5.45 -4.18 14.15
N ILE A 511 -5.41 -4.56 15.43
CA ILE A 511 -6.56 -5.16 16.11
C ILE A 511 -7.72 -4.17 16.21
N LEU A 512 -7.43 -2.94 16.66
CA LEU A 512 -8.49 -1.94 16.86
C LEU A 512 -9.04 -1.42 15.53
N GLY A 513 -8.20 -1.24 14.50
CA GLY A 513 -8.65 -0.85 13.15
C GLY A 513 -9.53 -1.91 12.50
N THR A 514 -9.17 -3.19 12.63
CA THR A 514 -10.03 -4.29 12.15
C THR A 514 -11.38 -4.30 12.86
N VAL A 515 -11.40 -4.15 14.19
CA VAL A 515 -12.65 -4.09 14.97
C VAL A 515 -13.48 -2.86 14.60
N ALA A 516 -12.84 -1.70 14.44
CA ALA A 516 -13.50 -0.46 14.04
C ALA A 516 -14.13 -0.59 12.65
N THR A 517 -13.40 -1.13 11.68
CA THR A 517 -13.91 -1.35 10.32
C THR A 517 -15.14 -2.27 10.32
N PHE A 518 -15.09 -3.40 11.04
CA PHE A 518 -16.25 -4.27 11.19
C PHE A 518 -17.44 -3.52 11.76
N TRP A 519 -17.24 -2.80 12.87
CA TRP A 519 -18.34 -2.12 13.54
C TRP A 519 -18.98 -1.03 12.68
N ILE A 520 -18.17 -0.22 11.99
CA ILE A 520 -18.70 0.88 11.16
C ILE A 520 -19.51 0.33 9.99
N ILE A 521 -18.97 -0.68 9.27
CA ILE A 521 -19.67 -1.30 8.14
C ILE A 521 -20.95 -1.98 8.62
N LEU A 522 -20.88 -2.79 9.67
CA LEU A 522 -22.05 -3.49 10.20
C LEU A 522 -23.12 -2.52 10.70
N HIS A 523 -22.74 -1.51 11.47
CA HIS A 523 -23.68 -0.48 11.92
C HIS A 523 -24.37 0.21 10.73
N GLY A 524 -23.60 0.58 9.70
CA GLY A 524 -24.12 1.19 8.48
C GLY A 524 -25.10 0.27 7.75
N PHE A 525 -24.71 -0.98 7.52
CA PHE A 525 -25.50 -1.93 6.74
C PHE A 525 -26.78 -2.39 7.44
N PHE A 526 -26.77 -2.61 8.76
CA PHE A 526 -28.02 -2.88 9.47
C PHE A 526 -28.98 -1.68 9.46
N LYS A 527 -28.44 -0.46 9.47
CA LYS A 527 -29.25 0.77 9.47
C LYS A 527 -29.82 1.08 8.08
N PHE A 528 -28.97 1.12 7.06
CA PHE A 528 -29.33 1.58 5.72
C PHE A 528 -29.59 0.45 4.72
N GLY A 529 -29.15 -0.77 5.01
CA GLY A 529 -29.23 -1.92 4.10
C GLY A 529 -28.11 -1.89 3.07
N SER A 530 -27.32 -2.96 2.96
CA SER A 530 -26.29 -3.03 1.92
C SER A 530 -26.88 -3.18 0.51
N ALA A 531 -28.08 -3.76 0.35
CA ALA A 531 -28.76 -3.94 -0.94
C ALA A 531 -29.81 -2.85 -1.24
N SER A 532 -29.97 -1.84 -0.38
CA SER A 532 -31.01 -0.80 -0.51
C SER A 532 -30.73 0.25 -1.60
N GLY A 533 -29.52 0.25 -2.17
CA GLY A 533 -29.06 1.28 -3.11
C GLY A 533 -28.49 2.54 -2.45
N HIS A 534 -28.36 2.57 -1.10
CA HIS A 534 -27.72 3.68 -0.38
C HIS A 534 -26.22 3.80 -0.69
N TYR A 535 -25.54 2.66 -0.76
CA TYR A 535 -24.10 2.57 -1.01
C TYR A 535 -23.80 2.44 -2.51
N THR A 536 -22.58 2.81 -2.91
CA THR A 536 -22.09 2.58 -4.27
C THR A 536 -22.06 1.09 -4.60
N TYR A 537 -22.08 0.74 -5.89
CA TYR A 537 -22.12 -0.66 -6.36
C TYR A 537 -21.11 -1.59 -5.66
N TRP A 538 -19.87 -1.13 -5.47
CA TRP A 538 -18.84 -1.96 -4.84
C TRP A 538 -18.97 -2.00 -3.32
N GLY A 539 -19.39 -0.89 -2.69
CA GLY A 539 -19.75 -0.86 -1.27
C GLY A 539 -21.03 -1.65 -0.94
N SER A 540 -21.93 -1.85 -1.91
CA SER A 540 -23.24 -2.51 -1.74
C SER A 540 -23.23 -4.02 -2.09
N GLY A 541 -22.04 -4.64 -2.16
CA GLY A 541 -21.89 -6.08 -2.44
C GLY A 541 -21.26 -6.46 -3.79
N GLY A 542 -20.78 -5.49 -4.58
CA GLY A 542 -20.05 -5.77 -5.83
C GLY A 542 -18.85 -6.70 -5.64
N PHE A 543 -18.18 -6.61 -4.49
CA PHE A 543 -17.09 -7.52 -4.12
C PHE A 543 -17.52 -8.97 -3.89
N GLY A 544 -18.69 -9.17 -3.26
CA GLY A 544 -19.24 -10.51 -3.07
C GLY A 544 -19.61 -11.14 -4.41
N ARG A 545 -20.19 -10.34 -5.32
CA ARG A 545 -20.48 -10.78 -6.70
C ARG A 545 -19.21 -11.16 -7.45
N GLU A 546 -18.17 -10.33 -7.40
CA GLU A 546 -16.88 -10.63 -8.03
C GLU A 546 -16.27 -11.92 -7.46
N THR A 547 -16.19 -12.02 -6.13
CA THR A 547 -15.56 -13.15 -5.43
C THR A 547 -16.27 -14.47 -5.70
N PHE A 548 -17.58 -14.54 -5.50
CA PHE A 548 -18.33 -15.78 -5.68
C PHE A 548 -18.67 -16.06 -7.13
N GLY A 549 -18.79 -15.04 -7.99
CA GLY A 549 -18.90 -15.23 -9.44
C GLY A 549 -17.61 -15.81 -10.04
N MET A 550 -16.45 -15.36 -9.57
CA MET A 550 -15.15 -15.95 -9.91
C MET A 550 -15.04 -17.39 -9.41
N PHE A 551 -15.41 -17.65 -8.15
CA PHE A 551 -15.38 -19.01 -7.59
C PHE A 551 -16.30 -19.97 -8.34
N ASN A 552 -17.51 -19.51 -8.66
CA ASN A 552 -18.48 -20.23 -9.50
C ASN A 552 -17.84 -20.63 -10.84
N ASN A 553 -17.16 -19.71 -11.51
CA ASN A 553 -16.47 -19.99 -12.77
C ASN A 553 -15.34 -21.03 -12.62
N TRP A 554 -14.59 -20.99 -11.52
CA TRP A 554 -13.52 -21.98 -11.28
C TRP A 554 -14.05 -23.40 -11.10
N ILE A 555 -15.25 -23.56 -10.54
CA ILE A 555 -15.91 -24.86 -10.34
C ILE A 555 -16.60 -25.33 -11.62
N TYR A 556 -17.37 -24.47 -12.29
CA TYR A 556 -18.10 -24.82 -13.51
C TYR A 556 -17.18 -25.09 -14.69
N TYR A 557 -16.07 -24.35 -14.81
CA TYR A 557 -15.12 -24.47 -15.92
C TYR A 557 -13.72 -24.86 -15.43
N PRO A 558 -13.52 -26.12 -14.95
CA PRO A 558 -12.26 -26.54 -14.38
C PRO A 558 -11.16 -26.71 -15.45
N GLY A 559 -10.22 -25.76 -15.45
CA GLY A 559 -9.07 -25.72 -16.35
C GLY A 559 -7.92 -26.60 -15.89
N ALA A 560 -7.12 -27.04 -16.86
CA ALA A 560 -5.80 -27.62 -16.63
C ALA A 560 -4.76 -26.50 -16.40
N THR A 561 -3.49 -26.89 -16.20
CA THR A 561 -2.35 -25.96 -16.17
C THR A 561 -2.33 -25.07 -17.42
N ASP A 562 -2.19 -23.75 -17.22
CA ASP A 562 -2.05 -22.79 -18.31
C ASP A 562 -0.59 -22.72 -18.78
N THR A 563 -0.25 -23.54 -19.76
CA THR A 563 1.10 -23.63 -20.32
C THR A 563 1.53 -22.35 -21.04
N ARG A 564 0.58 -21.60 -21.61
CA ARG A 564 0.88 -20.31 -22.26
C ARG A 564 1.21 -19.26 -21.22
N GLY A 565 0.40 -19.17 -20.16
CA GLY A 565 0.68 -18.29 -19.04
C GLY A 565 2.05 -18.56 -18.42
N LEU A 566 2.41 -19.83 -18.21
CA LEU A 566 3.74 -20.20 -17.72
C LEU A 566 4.89 -19.77 -18.66
N ALA A 567 4.70 -19.87 -19.98
CA ALA A 567 5.70 -19.41 -20.94
C ALA A 567 5.92 -17.89 -20.85
N PHE A 568 4.85 -17.11 -20.64
CA PHE A 568 4.94 -15.65 -20.47
C PHE A 568 5.50 -15.25 -19.11
N ILE A 569 5.25 -16.02 -18.04
CA ILE A 569 5.98 -15.90 -16.76
C ILE A 569 7.48 -16.10 -17.02
N GLY A 570 7.86 -17.16 -17.74
CA GLY A 570 9.26 -17.39 -18.12
C GLY A 570 9.87 -16.23 -18.92
N GLY A 571 9.14 -15.70 -19.91
CA GLY A 571 9.57 -14.56 -20.72
C GLY A 571 9.79 -13.28 -19.89
N GLY A 572 8.84 -12.94 -19.03
CA GLY A 572 8.97 -11.79 -18.12
C GLY A 572 10.14 -11.94 -17.14
N PHE A 573 10.37 -13.15 -16.65
CA PHE A 573 11.51 -13.48 -15.78
C PHE A 573 12.85 -13.27 -16.50
N ILE A 574 12.99 -13.79 -17.72
CA ILE A 574 14.23 -13.67 -18.51
C ILE A 574 14.50 -12.21 -18.86
N PHE A 575 13.49 -11.49 -19.35
CA PHE A 575 13.65 -10.08 -19.72
C PHE A 575 14.04 -9.20 -18.53
N THR A 576 13.43 -9.42 -17.37
CA THR A 576 13.76 -8.66 -16.16
C THR A 576 15.14 -9.01 -15.62
N SER A 577 15.52 -10.29 -15.68
CA SER A 577 16.89 -10.72 -15.34
C SER A 577 17.92 -10.06 -16.25
N PHE A 578 17.62 -9.94 -17.55
CA PHE A 578 18.45 -9.18 -18.49
C PHE A 578 18.56 -7.70 -18.08
N LEU A 579 17.44 -7.03 -17.76
CA LEU A 579 17.47 -5.64 -17.29
C LEU A 579 18.32 -5.49 -16.02
N MET A 580 18.18 -6.40 -15.06
CA MET A 580 19.00 -6.41 -13.84
C MET A 580 20.49 -6.55 -14.14
N LEU A 581 20.87 -7.48 -15.02
CA LEU A 581 22.27 -7.70 -15.40
C LEU A 581 22.86 -6.49 -16.13
N MET A 582 22.09 -5.87 -17.03
CA MET A 582 22.51 -4.66 -17.72
C MET A 582 22.69 -3.49 -16.75
N HIS A 583 21.73 -3.30 -15.84
CA HIS A 583 21.78 -2.24 -14.83
C HIS A 583 22.96 -2.42 -13.85
N MET A 584 23.32 -3.66 -13.51
CA MET A 584 24.50 -3.93 -12.67
C MET A 584 25.83 -3.74 -13.41
N ARG A 585 25.87 -3.94 -14.74
CA ARG A 585 27.12 -3.93 -15.53
C ARG A 585 27.43 -2.58 -16.17
N PHE A 586 26.40 -1.81 -16.53
CA PHE A 586 26.54 -0.58 -17.30
C PHE A 586 25.96 0.62 -16.55
N LEU A 587 26.84 1.53 -16.10
CA LEU A 587 26.44 2.75 -15.36
C LEU A 587 25.57 3.73 -16.17
N TRP A 588 25.65 3.67 -17.50
CA TRP A 588 24.86 4.53 -18.40
C TRP A 588 23.48 3.95 -18.73
N TRP A 589 23.18 2.73 -18.28
CA TRP A 589 21.94 2.03 -18.63
C TRP A 589 20.74 2.69 -17.96
N PRO A 590 19.80 3.27 -18.72
CA PRO A 590 18.74 4.11 -18.14
C PRO A 590 17.52 3.30 -17.65
N PHE A 591 17.45 2.00 -17.99
CA PHE A 591 16.28 1.18 -17.70
C PHE A 591 16.42 0.45 -16.38
N HIS A 592 15.57 0.84 -15.44
CA HIS A 592 15.48 0.25 -14.12
C HIS A 592 14.58 -1.00 -14.15
N PRO A 593 15.03 -2.17 -13.65
CA PRO A 593 14.25 -3.41 -13.71
C PRO A 593 12.91 -3.32 -12.96
N LEU A 594 12.87 -2.63 -11.82
CA LEU A 594 11.60 -2.37 -11.11
C LEU A 594 10.59 -1.56 -11.93
N GLY A 595 11.06 -0.70 -12.85
CA GLY A 595 10.18 0.06 -13.75
C GLY A 595 9.38 -0.84 -14.70
N TYR A 596 9.95 -1.99 -15.09
CA TYR A 596 9.25 -2.96 -15.93
C TYR A 596 8.13 -3.69 -15.18
N ILE A 597 8.34 -4.07 -13.91
CA ILE A 597 7.30 -4.70 -13.09
C ILE A 597 6.06 -3.80 -12.97
N VAL A 598 6.28 -2.52 -12.69
CA VAL A 598 5.20 -1.54 -12.48
C VAL A 598 4.63 -0.98 -13.78
N SER A 599 5.10 -1.43 -14.94
CA SER A 599 4.63 -0.93 -16.24
C SER A 599 3.18 -1.34 -16.58
N ASN A 600 2.63 -2.31 -15.85
CA ASN A 600 1.32 -2.89 -16.11
C ASN A 600 0.41 -2.92 -14.86
N ILE A 601 0.81 -2.26 -13.77
CA ILE A 601 -0.07 -2.09 -12.60
C ILE A 601 -1.05 -0.95 -12.82
N TRP A 602 -2.18 -0.94 -12.11
CA TRP A 602 -3.23 0.05 -12.36
C TRP A 602 -2.72 1.49 -12.26
N GLY A 603 -1.88 1.80 -11.26
CA GLY A 603 -1.34 3.13 -11.00
C GLY A 603 -0.44 3.74 -12.10
N ILE A 604 -0.01 2.96 -13.10
CA ILE A 604 0.85 3.47 -14.17
C ILE A 604 0.10 4.36 -15.18
N HIS A 605 -1.24 4.39 -15.14
CA HIS A 605 -2.02 5.34 -15.95
C HIS A 605 -1.64 6.81 -15.67
N LEU A 606 -0.94 7.08 -14.56
CA LEU A 606 -0.33 8.35 -14.20
C LEU A 606 1.00 8.64 -14.92
N TRP A 607 1.33 7.90 -15.99
CA TRP A 607 2.59 7.97 -16.73
C TRP A 607 2.98 9.39 -17.15
N SER A 608 2.02 10.23 -17.56
CA SER A 608 2.26 11.61 -17.96
C SER A 608 2.67 12.51 -16.79
N SER A 609 2.16 12.24 -15.58
CA SER A 609 2.60 12.91 -14.36
C SER A 609 4.04 12.49 -13.97
N PHE A 610 4.38 11.21 -14.12
CA PHE A 610 5.76 10.74 -13.93
C PHE A 610 6.72 11.31 -14.98
N PHE A 611 6.27 11.44 -16.22
CA PHE A 611 7.04 12.09 -17.30
C PHE A 611 7.34 13.56 -16.97
N LEU A 612 6.36 14.34 -16.51
CA LEU A 612 6.60 15.73 -16.11
C LEU A 612 7.54 15.84 -14.91
N SER A 613 7.37 14.96 -13.91
CA SER A 613 8.29 14.89 -12.78
C SER A 613 9.73 14.58 -13.24
N TRP A 614 9.89 13.60 -14.13
CA TRP A 614 11.18 13.28 -14.76
C TRP A 614 11.76 14.50 -15.45
N LEU A 615 10.97 15.18 -16.28
CA LEU A 615 11.39 16.34 -17.07
C LEU A 615 11.87 17.49 -16.16
N PHE A 616 11.06 17.88 -15.17
CA PHE A 616 11.43 18.94 -14.23
C PHE A 616 12.67 18.58 -13.42
N LYS A 617 12.75 17.36 -12.91
CA LYS A 617 13.91 16.90 -12.14
C LYS A 617 15.17 16.83 -13.00
N ALA A 618 15.07 16.34 -14.24
CA ALA A 618 16.17 16.29 -15.18
C ALA A 618 16.71 17.69 -15.49
N ILE A 619 15.83 18.66 -15.76
CA ILE A 619 16.20 20.06 -16.01
C ILE A 619 16.89 20.67 -14.78
N ILE A 620 16.30 20.54 -13.59
CA ILE A 620 16.86 21.10 -12.36
C ILE A 620 18.24 20.49 -12.05
N LEU A 621 18.40 19.18 -12.21
CA LEU A 621 19.69 18.52 -11.96
C LEU A 621 20.72 18.88 -13.04
N LYS A 622 20.33 18.94 -14.31
CA LYS A 622 21.24 19.21 -15.43
C LYS A 622 21.76 20.66 -15.43
N TYR A 623 20.89 21.63 -15.17
CA TYR A 623 21.26 23.05 -15.24
C TYR A 623 21.58 23.66 -13.87
N GLY A 624 20.96 23.18 -12.80
CA GLY A 624 21.09 23.76 -11.45
C GLY A 624 21.86 22.90 -10.44
N GLY A 625 22.16 21.64 -10.78
CA GLY A 625 22.84 20.69 -9.90
C GLY A 625 22.08 20.36 -8.61
N VAL A 626 22.79 19.70 -7.68
CA VAL A 626 22.22 19.23 -6.41
C VAL A 626 21.78 20.38 -5.49
N GLY A 627 22.45 21.53 -5.58
CA GLY A 627 22.09 22.73 -4.79
C GLY A 627 20.70 23.26 -5.17
N SER A 628 20.41 23.36 -6.47
CA SER A 628 19.09 23.79 -6.95
C SER A 628 18.01 22.75 -6.65
N TYR A 629 18.34 21.45 -6.74
CA TYR A 629 17.45 20.38 -6.31
C TYR A 629 17.03 20.56 -4.84
N ARG A 630 17.97 20.81 -3.92
CA ARG A 630 17.66 21.04 -2.50
C ARG A 630 16.79 22.27 -2.27
N LYS A 631 17.02 23.35 -3.02
CA LYS A 631 16.20 24.58 -2.96
C LYS A 631 14.78 24.38 -3.51
N ALA A 632 14.58 23.44 -4.43
CA ALA A 632 13.29 23.11 -5.00
C ALA A 632 12.44 22.17 -4.12
N ILE A 633 13.05 21.42 -3.18
CA ILE A 633 12.33 20.49 -2.29
C ILE A 633 11.11 21.12 -1.60
N PRO A 634 11.20 22.31 -0.95
CA PRO A 634 10.05 22.90 -0.28
C PRO A 634 8.90 23.20 -1.23
N PHE A 635 9.17 23.59 -2.48
CA PHE A 635 8.15 23.85 -3.49
C PHE A 635 7.33 22.58 -3.83
N PHE A 636 8.00 21.46 -4.07
CA PHE A 636 7.30 20.19 -4.35
C PHE A 636 6.60 19.61 -3.12
N LEU A 637 7.11 19.84 -1.89
CA LEU A 637 6.35 19.56 -0.67
C LEU A 637 5.08 20.40 -0.58
N GLY A 638 5.17 21.68 -0.96
CA GLY A 638 4.04 22.60 -1.06
C GLY A 638 2.98 22.11 -2.04
N ILE A 639 3.37 21.67 -3.23
CA ILE A 639 2.49 21.08 -4.25
C ILE A 639 1.68 19.90 -3.67
N ILE A 640 2.34 18.99 -2.93
CA ILE A 640 1.65 17.84 -2.32
C ILE A 640 0.68 18.32 -1.24
N LEU A 641 1.12 19.21 -0.35
CA LEU A 641 0.33 19.70 0.77
C LEU A 641 -0.89 20.51 0.33
N GLY A 642 -0.77 21.36 -0.70
CA GLY A 642 -1.88 22.19 -1.18
C GLY A 642 -3.06 21.33 -1.62
N GLU A 643 -2.79 20.30 -2.42
CA GLU A 643 -3.83 19.39 -2.88
C GLU A 643 -4.36 18.48 -1.76
N PHE A 644 -3.48 17.92 -0.92
CA PHE A 644 -3.89 17.04 0.19
C PHE A 644 -4.78 17.75 1.20
N ILE A 645 -4.46 19.00 1.56
CA ILE A 645 -5.20 19.75 2.57
C ILE A 645 -6.52 20.29 2.01
N ILE A 646 -6.50 21.00 0.88
CA ILE A 646 -7.73 21.56 0.30
C ILE A 646 -8.66 20.43 -0.16
N GLY A 647 -8.11 19.35 -0.72
CA GLY A 647 -8.90 18.18 -1.09
C GLY A 647 -9.52 17.47 0.10
N SER A 648 -8.80 17.35 1.22
CA SER A 648 -9.37 16.80 2.47
C SER A 648 -10.48 17.68 3.03
N ILE A 649 -10.36 19.01 2.92
CA ILE A 649 -11.43 19.94 3.32
C ILE A 649 -12.69 19.70 2.48
N TRP A 650 -12.57 19.53 1.16
CA TRP A 650 -13.71 19.18 0.31
C TRP A 650 -14.36 17.84 0.69
N ASN A 651 -13.56 16.84 1.05
CA ASN A 651 -14.08 15.57 1.55
C ASN A 651 -14.87 15.75 2.85
N CYS A 652 -14.33 16.52 3.81
CA CYS A 652 -15.04 16.83 5.06
C CYS A 652 -16.36 17.59 4.82
N ILE A 653 -16.36 18.56 3.90
CA ILE A 653 -17.57 19.28 3.49
C ILE A 653 -18.58 18.33 2.86
N SER A 654 -18.12 17.41 2.00
CA SER A 654 -18.98 16.39 1.37
C SER A 654 -19.66 15.49 2.40
N ILE A 655 -18.94 15.13 3.47
CA ILE A 655 -19.48 14.34 4.58
C ILE A 655 -20.49 15.16 5.39
N ALA A 656 -20.15 16.39 5.76
CA ALA A 656 -21.01 17.24 6.57
C ALA A 656 -22.31 17.66 5.87
N THR A 657 -22.27 17.87 4.55
CA THR A 657 -23.42 18.33 3.74
C THR A 657 -24.22 17.18 3.13
N GLY A 658 -23.65 15.96 3.09
CA GLY A 658 -24.24 14.84 2.35
C GLY A 658 -24.20 14.99 0.83
N GLN A 659 -23.55 16.03 0.28
CA GLN A 659 -23.47 16.27 -1.16
C GLN A 659 -22.11 15.81 -1.73
N PRO A 660 -22.07 15.26 -2.95
CA PRO A 660 -20.80 14.92 -3.61
C PRO A 660 -20.02 16.20 -3.91
N MET A 661 -18.78 16.29 -3.42
CA MET A 661 -17.86 17.41 -3.70
C MET A 661 -16.74 16.97 -4.64
N TYR A 662 -15.88 17.90 -5.05
CA TYR A 662 -14.69 17.56 -5.84
C TYR A 662 -13.74 16.63 -5.08
N GLN A 663 -13.46 15.48 -5.68
CA GLN A 663 -12.59 14.44 -5.11
C GLN A 663 -11.28 14.39 -5.87
N PHE A 664 -10.17 14.84 -5.33
CA PHE A 664 -8.86 14.82 -6.03
C PHE A 664 -8.22 13.42 -6.16
N SER A 665 -8.92 12.36 -5.73
CA SER A 665 -8.44 10.98 -5.83
C SER A 665 -8.12 10.58 -7.27
N ILE A 666 -7.23 9.61 -7.41
CA ILE A 666 -6.68 9.08 -8.67
C ILE A 666 -7.60 8.06 -9.37
N GLY A 667 -8.83 7.85 -8.83
CA GLY A 667 -9.83 6.87 -9.28
C GLY A 667 -10.52 7.15 -10.61
#